data_AF-A0A3A6E1T6-F1
#
_entry.id   AF-A0A3A6E1T6-F1
#
_cell.length_a   1.000
_cell.length_b   1.000
_cell.length_c   1.000
_cell.angle_alpha   90.00
_cell.angle_beta   90.00
_cell.angle_gamma   90.00
#
_symmetry.space_group_name_H-M   'P 1'
#
loop_
_entity.id
_entity.type
_entity.pdbx_description
1 polymer ?
#
loop_
_entity_poly.entity_id
_entity_poly.type
_entity_poly.pdbx_seq_one_letter_code
_entity_poly.pdbx_strand_id
1 'polypeptide(L)'
;MKQGKLIRRAVSVALAGCMMFTLSAPALAASTDDLLQQSTAAKSAVSVLDEENGMTEETAYQMDLNNGNQVGNKVVQNFGIYVDDKPVTSENYQNLKSGRIVYDPEQKTLTAANRIKNLLKIRAPKTDVILNGGIGRGDLTIGQQDDPSVVGADDVTVTSDQYATIDGWAYINCTGKVNISSDEDMAVNGNLNIYDSSEVILSADSSAVTGSANITSNGDVTIESTDGRAAQELTINKAQNVTITISDAERAVSEDTKITASSTVILKNNAQGGRVGTVDFTQADGKAYVYYISDEPDAKLIDLRIHPLAEAAESSYLRIEPRETTYSITVANGTAQVGDDTTGQITTAFEGEKVTVKANAPTDEDAAKGVKFHHWKVEEGNISVDPTAGSLGSATEAGTEEISFDMPKGNVKLTAVYSIPASVLRNTVTVEGGKAKSTLGEGSGISAEIGTKVEISADTEEHPDKVFVKWEIVYPENFPENVPEELQLKLEEPNRAKTTFEMPAYPVKLIAHWSAIDPDESLDPGAGYDASSAAGGAIAAVAVGGAAIWGGYEITTRVILHNLLPEGAAIPANRGQLALLVWNTAGRPEPAGAPAFVDVTDPDTAKAAQWCTEQGIMDAKGDRFEPEGWTPKFKVIEVWNKAFPKQ
;
A
#
# COMPACT_ATOMS: atom_id res chain seq x y z
N MET A 1 8.11 -49.97 39.87
CA MET A 1 8.23 -50.07 41.35
C MET A 1 9.31 -49.11 41.81
N LYS A 2 9.08 -48.34 42.89
CA LYS A 2 9.98 -47.33 43.52
C LYS A 2 10.47 -46.20 42.57
N GLN A 3 10.66 -44.91 42.91
CA GLN A 3 10.42 -43.96 44.04
C GLN A 3 11.68 -43.09 44.23
N GLY A 4 11.49 -41.78 44.51
CA GLY A 4 12.52 -40.73 44.51
C GLY A 4 12.13 -39.59 43.55
N LYS A 5 11.39 -38.52 43.92
CA LYS A 5 11.45 -37.57 45.07
C LYS A 5 12.75 -36.73 45.06
N LEU A 6 12.78 -35.40 45.27
CA LEU A 6 11.80 -34.27 45.44
C LEU A 6 12.63 -32.95 45.27
N ILE A 7 12.20 -31.69 45.06
CA ILE A 7 10.94 -30.88 45.00
C ILE A 7 10.99 -29.99 43.72
N ARG A 8 9.90 -29.31 43.33
CA ARG A 8 9.91 -28.14 42.43
C ARG A 8 8.93 -27.06 42.97
N ARG A 9 9.29 -25.76 42.85
CA ARG A 9 8.40 -24.56 42.95
C ARG A 9 7.70 -24.29 44.31
N ALA A 10 7.07 -23.13 44.58
CA ALA A 10 7.31 -21.70 44.22
C ALA A 10 6.21 -20.80 44.87
N VAL A 11 6.27 -19.49 44.61
CA VAL A 11 5.20 -18.45 44.73
C VAL A 11 5.00 -17.80 46.11
N SER A 12 4.78 -16.48 46.06
CA SER A 12 4.63 -15.50 47.16
C SER A 12 3.17 -15.30 47.60
N VAL A 13 2.93 -14.32 48.49
CA VAL A 13 1.76 -13.37 48.61
C VAL A 13 1.25 -13.20 50.05
N ALA A 14 0.65 -12.03 50.31
CA ALA A 14 -0.20 -11.61 51.46
C ALA A 14 0.49 -10.95 52.68
N LEU A 15 0.35 -9.62 52.72
CA LEU A 15 0.37 -8.75 53.90
C LEU A 15 -1.03 -8.73 54.56
N ALA A 16 -1.14 -8.81 55.89
CA ALA A 16 -2.10 -8.09 56.75
C ALA A 16 -2.27 -8.71 58.16
N GLY A 17 -2.67 -7.90 59.15
CA GLY A 17 -3.68 -8.38 60.13
C GLY A 17 -3.34 -8.48 61.63
N CYS A 18 -3.26 -7.32 62.30
CA CYS A 18 -3.94 -7.05 63.59
C CYS A 18 -3.53 -7.69 64.95
N MET A 19 -3.59 -6.81 65.96
CA MET A 19 -3.98 -6.97 67.38
C MET A 19 -2.92 -7.12 68.51
N MET A 20 -2.80 -6.00 69.24
CA MET A 20 -2.82 -5.86 70.70
C MET A 20 -1.79 -6.61 71.57
N PHE A 21 -0.85 -5.84 72.12
CA PHE A 21 -0.62 -5.84 73.57
C PHE A 21 -0.49 -4.40 74.09
N THR A 22 -1.27 -4.06 75.12
CA THR A 22 -1.20 -2.79 75.83
C THR A 22 -0.36 -2.94 77.10
N LEU A 23 0.74 -2.20 77.21
CA LEU A 23 1.50 -2.06 78.45
C LEU A 23 1.87 -0.60 78.69
N SER A 24 1.78 -0.21 79.96
CA SER A 24 1.84 1.18 80.45
C SER A 24 3.25 1.74 80.53
N ALA A 25 3.43 3.00 80.11
CA ALA A 25 4.50 3.87 80.61
C ALA A 25 4.15 4.34 82.05
N PRO A 26 5.13 4.67 82.92
CA PRO A 26 5.96 5.86 82.71
C PRO A 26 7.46 5.69 83.05
N ALA A 27 8.34 5.95 82.08
CA ALA A 27 9.79 6.05 82.30
C ALA A 27 10.49 7.13 81.44
N LEU A 28 9.75 7.88 80.61
CA LEU A 28 10.32 8.71 79.53
C LEU A 28 10.45 10.20 79.86
N ALA A 29 10.02 10.64 81.04
CA ALA A 29 10.06 12.06 81.44
C ALA A 29 11.42 12.52 82.02
N ALA A 30 12.26 11.61 82.51
CA ALA A 30 13.55 11.96 83.12
C ALA A 30 14.70 12.13 82.10
N SER A 31 14.53 11.65 80.85
CA SER A 31 15.57 11.70 79.82
C SER A 31 15.65 13.04 79.07
N THR A 32 14.60 13.87 79.18
CA THR A 32 14.45 15.06 78.33
C THR A 32 15.21 16.28 78.87
N ASP A 33 15.25 16.46 80.19
CA ASP A 33 15.95 17.60 80.81
C ASP A 33 17.48 17.45 80.76
N ASP A 34 18.02 16.24 80.92
CA ASP A 34 19.46 15.97 80.79
C ASP A 34 19.97 16.27 79.37
N LEU A 35 19.19 15.94 78.34
CA LEU A 35 19.49 16.29 76.94
C LEU A 35 19.40 17.80 76.69
N LEU A 36 18.47 18.51 77.35
CA LEU A 36 18.36 19.97 77.27
C LEU A 36 19.52 20.70 77.98
N GLN A 37 20.02 20.17 79.09
CA GLN A 37 21.23 20.70 79.73
C GLN A 37 22.47 20.50 78.86
N GLN A 38 22.69 19.30 78.29
CA GLN A 38 23.81 19.08 77.38
C GLN A 38 23.74 19.98 76.13
N SER A 39 22.55 20.19 75.56
CA SER A 39 22.35 21.08 74.41
C SER A 39 22.73 22.54 74.74
N THR A 40 22.36 23.02 75.92
CA THR A 40 22.67 24.39 76.38
C THR A 40 24.15 24.56 76.69
N ALA A 41 24.77 23.58 77.36
CA ALA A 41 26.20 23.59 77.66
C ALA A 41 27.07 23.57 76.40
N ALA A 42 26.73 22.73 75.40
CA ALA A 42 27.43 22.67 74.12
C ALA A 42 27.38 24.02 73.37
N LYS A 43 26.22 24.68 73.33
CA LYS A 43 26.08 26.00 72.69
C LYS A 43 26.91 27.08 73.37
N SER A 44 27.00 27.06 74.70
CA SER A 44 27.82 28.01 75.46
C SER A 44 29.32 27.74 75.38
N ALA A 45 29.75 26.56 74.92
CA ALA A 45 31.15 26.26 74.65
C ALA A 45 31.58 26.73 73.24
N VAL A 46 30.68 26.63 72.25
CA VAL A 46 30.93 27.14 70.88
C VAL A 46 31.15 28.66 70.90
N SER A 47 30.28 29.42 71.57
CA SER A 47 30.37 30.89 71.62
C SER A 47 31.58 31.46 72.38
N VAL A 48 32.46 30.62 72.92
CA VAL A 48 33.71 31.02 73.60
C VAL A 48 34.94 30.77 72.72
N LEU A 49 34.80 29.99 71.63
CA LEU A 49 35.89 29.73 70.68
C LEU A 49 35.92 30.74 69.52
N ASP A 50 34.80 31.39 69.21
CA ASP A 50 34.68 32.34 68.10
C ASP A 50 35.29 33.74 68.40
N GLU A 51 35.63 34.07 69.66
CA GLU A 51 36.18 35.39 70.04
C GLU A 51 37.73 35.45 70.06
N GLU A 52 38.47 34.35 69.89
CA GLU A 52 39.95 34.33 70.00
C GLU A 52 40.72 33.99 68.70
N ASN A 53 40.12 34.15 67.51
CA ASN A 53 40.84 33.98 66.24
C ASN A 53 40.40 34.96 65.13
N GLY A 54 40.84 36.22 65.25
CA GLY A 54 40.64 37.23 64.20
C GLY A 54 41.66 37.11 63.06
N MET A 55 41.28 36.43 61.96
CA MET A 55 41.96 36.48 60.65
C MET A 55 40.95 36.63 59.51
N THR A 56 41.44 37.13 58.37
CA THR A 56 40.66 37.63 57.22
C THR A 56 39.90 36.58 56.41
N GLU A 57 38.91 37.05 55.64
CA GLU A 57 38.07 36.27 54.73
C GLU A 57 38.86 35.49 53.66
N GLU A 58 38.61 34.18 53.55
CA GLU A 58 38.70 33.41 52.31
C GLU A 58 37.47 32.49 52.19
N THR A 59 37.12 32.08 50.96
CA THR A 59 35.87 31.36 50.69
C THR A 59 35.88 29.93 51.22
N ALA A 60 34.91 29.60 52.07
CA ALA A 60 34.86 28.31 52.76
C ALA A 60 34.55 27.12 51.84
N TYR A 61 35.58 26.35 51.48
CA TYR A 61 35.42 24.97 51.00
C TYR A 61 34.92 24.08 52.14
N GLN A 62 33.79 23.39 51.96
CA GLN A 62 33.36 22.37 52.91
C GLN A 62 34.26 21.13 52.80
N MET A 63 35.11 20.92 53.81
CA MET A 63 35.89 19.69 53.94
C MET A 63 35.00 18.55 54.43
N ASP A 64 34.82 17.53 53.60
CA ASP A 64 34.35 16.22 54.07
C ASP A 64 35.49 15.53 54.86
N LEU A 65 35.31 15.41 56.17
CA LEU A 65 36.36 15.00 57.11
C LEU A 65 36.66 13.49 57.10
N ASN A 66 35.97 12.69 56.27
CA ASN A 66 36.04 11.23 56.33
C ASN A 66 37.34 10.59 55.76
N ASN A 67 38.18 11.35 55.04
CA ASN A 67 39.38 10.80 54.35
C ASN A 67 40.74 11.31 54.89
N GLY A 68 40.77 12.08 55.98
CA GLY A 68 41.99 12.70 56.52
C GLY A 68 42.81 11.80 57.46
N ASN A 69 43.82 11.11 56.94
CA ASN A 69 44.73 10.31 57.77
C ASN A 69 45.84 11.20 58.38
N GLN A 70 45.76 11.54 59.68
CA GLN A 70 46.69 12.49 60.29
C GLN A 70 48.11 11.95 60.46
N VAL A 71 49.08 12.62 59.84
CA VAL A 71 50.52 12.40 60.06
C VAL A 71 51.20 13.73 60.41
N GLY A 72 51.13 14.11 61.70
CA GLY A 72 51.93 15.18 62.29
C GLY A 72 51.63 16.61 61.79
N ASN A 73 50.61 17.25 62.35
CA ASN A 73 50.27 18.69 62.18
C ASN A 73 50.03 19.22 60.75
N LYS A 74 50.13 18.40 59.71
CA LYS A 74 49.83 18.77 58.31
C LYS A 74 48.61 18.01 57.81
N VAL A 75 47.61 18.74 57.31
CA VAL A 75 46.45 18.12 56.64
C VAL A 75 46.84 17.78 55.20
N VAL A 76 47.07 16.50 54.95
CA VAL A 76 47.32 15.97 53.60
C VAL A 76 45.98 15.60 52.98
N GLN A 77 45.53 16.40 52.02
CA GLN A 77 44.30 16.12 51.27
C GLN A 77 44.55 14.95 50.32
N ASN A 78 43.66 13.97 50.31
CA ASN A 78 43.64 12.88 49.33
C ASN A 78 42.56 13.20 48.29
N PHE A 79 42.93 13.22 47.01
CA PHE A 79 42.01 13.57 45.92
C PHE A 79 41.13 12.41 45.43
N GLY A 80 41.29 11.20 46.00
CA GLY A 80 40.56 9.99 45.58
C GLY A 80 41.11 9.33 44.31
N ILE A 81 42.11 9.94 43.69
CA ILE A 81 42.80 9.47 42.48
C ILE A 81 43.99 8.59 42.89
N TYR A 82 44.30 7.56 42.10
CA TYR A 82 45.45 6.68 42.29
C TYR A 82 46.25 6.51 40.99
N VAL A 83 47.58 6.50 41.08
CA VAL A 83 48.50 6.23 39.97
C VAL A 83 49.52 5.18 40.40
N ASP A 84 49.61 4.06 39.66
CA ASP A 84 50.36 2.85 40.02
C ASP A 84 50.13 2.44 41.49
N ASP A 85 48.85 2.31 41.84
CA ASP A 85 48.32 1.98 43.18
C ASP A 85 48.67 2.96 44.32
N LYS A 86 49.29 4.11 44.02
CA LYS A 86 49.61 5.16 45.00
C LYS A 86 48.57 6.28 44.98
N PRO A 87 48.04 6.74 46.13
CA PRO A 87 47.09 7.84 46.18
C PRO A 87 47.74 9.18 45.77
N VAL A 88 46.96 10.00 45.07
CA VAL A 88 47.32 11.38 44.72
C VAL A 88 46.85 12.31 45.85
N THR A 89 47.75 13.15 46.33
CA THR A 89 47.55 14.01 47.50
C THR A 89 48.13 15.41 47.30
N SER A 90 47.75 16.35 48.16
CA SER A 90 48.29 17.73 48.18
C SER A 90 49.80 17.84 48.42
N GLU A 91 50.51 16.73 48.65
CA GLU A 91 51.97 16.67 48.73
C GLU A 91 52.65 16.12 47.47
N ASN A 92 51.97 15.28 46.68
CA ASN A 92 52.60 14.54 45.57
C ASN A 92 51.98 14.81 44.18
N TYR A 93 50.89 15.58 44.11
CA TYR A 93 50.12 15.83 42.87
C TYR A 93 50.95 16.34 41.68
N GLN A 94 52.00 17.13 41.92
CA GLN A 94 52.92 17.62 40.88
C GLN A 94 54.11 16.69 40.58
N ASN A 95 54.20 15.51 41.20
CA ASN A 95 55.35 14.61 41.12
C ASN A 95 54.94 13.13 41.10
N LEU A 96 53.95 12.80 40.25
CA LEU A 96 53.49 11.42 40.06
C LEU A 96 54.38 10.70 39.03
N LYS A 97 54.57 9.39 39.24
CA LYS A 97 55.42 8.51 38.41
C LYS A 97 56.82 9.11 38.11
N SER A 98 57.46 9.67 39.14
CA SER A 98 58.75 10.38 39.09
C SER A 98 58.73 11.62 38.18
N GLY A 99 57.78 12.53 38.44
CA GLY A 99 57.65 13.81 37.72
C GLY A 99 57.16 13.69 36.27
N ARG A 100 56.68 12.52 35.85
CA ARG A 100 56.17 12.28 34.49
C ARG A 100 54.69 12.59 34.34
N ILE A 101 53.96 12.55 35.46
CA ILE A 101 52.52 12.76 35.54
C ILE A 101 52.26 13.85 36.58
N VAL A 102 51.37 14.78 36.25
CA VAL A 102 50.94 15.89 37.10
C VAL A 102 49.43 15.87 37.17
N TYR A 103 48.87 16.05 38.36
CA TYR A 103 47.44 16.32 38.57
C TYR A 103 47.23 17.82 38.80
N ASP A 104 46.17 18.37 38.23
CA ASP A 104 45.68 19.73 38.49
C ASP A 104 44.37 19.64 39.31
N PRO A 105 44.36 20.09 40.59
CA PRO A 105 43.17 20.03 41.44
C PRO A 105 42.06 21.03 41.08
N GLU A 106 42.36 22.09 40.33
CA GLU A 106 41.39 23.11 39.92
C GLU A 106 40.65 22.68 38.66
N GLN A 107 41.40 22.20 37.65
CA GLN A 107 40.86 21.66 36.39
C GLN A 107 40.36 20.22 36.52
N LYS A 108 40.83 19.48 37.54
CA LYS A 108 40.65 18.02 37.71
C LYS A 108 41.21 17.22 36.52
N THR A 109 42.41 17.56 36.10
CA THR A 109 43.08 16.94 34.94
C THR A 109 44.35 16.23 35.38
N LEU A 110 44.55 15.00 34.93
CA LEU A 110 45.74 14.18 35.15
C LEU A 110 46.55 14.07 33.85
N THR A 111 47.62 14.84 33.75
CA THR A 111 48.39 15.02 32.52
C THR A 111 49.75 14.32 32.58
N ALA A 112 50.04 13.47 31.59
CA ALA A 112 51.40 13.04 31.23
C ALA A 112 51.88 13.87 30.03
N ALA A 113 53.05 14.50 30.15
CA ALA A 113 53.58 15.39 29.11
C ALA A 113 54.45 14.66 28.06
N ASN A 114 54.76 13.38 28.25
CA ASN A 114 55.72 12.60 27.44
C ASN A 114 55.37 11.10 27.52
N ARG A 115 55.64 10.35 26.43
CA ARG A 115 55.38 8.90 26.28
C ARG A 115 55.71 8.10 27.54
N ILE A 116 54.69 7.46 28.12
CA ILE A 116 54.89 6.54 29.24
C ILE A 116 55.30 5.17 28.67
N LYS A 117 56.34 4.59 29.26
CA LYS A 117 56.87 3.27 28.92
C LYS A 117 56.62 2.33 30.08
N ASN A 118 56.28 1.07 29.78
CA ASN A 118 55.80 0.04 30.71
C ASN A 118 54.41 0.35 31.31
N LEU A 119 53.86 -0.64 32.03
CA LEU A 119 52.58 -0.62 32.76
C LEU A 119 52.25 0.73 33.40
N LEU A 120 51.03 1.21 33.20
CA LEU A 120 50.44 2.39 33.83
C LEU A 120 49.01 2.11 34.30
N LYS A 121 48.80 2.18 35.62
CA LYS A 121 47.46 2.08 36.22
C LYS A 121 47.01 3.44 36.75
N ILE A 122 45.83 3.89 36.34
CA ILE A 122 45.20 5.14 36.74
C ILE A 122 43.77 4.83 37.20
N ARG A 123 43.44 5.22 38.43
CA ARG A 123 42.05 5.28 38.91
C ARG A 123 41.74 6.73 39.21
N ALA A 124 41.05 7.40 38.29
CA ALA A 124 40.81 8.84 38.36
C ALA A 124 39.30 9.13 38.16
N PRO A 125 38.45 8.91 39.18
CA PRO A 125 37.00 9.03 39.03
C PRO A 125 36.59 10.50 38.81
N LYS A 126 35.83 10.79 37.75
CA LYS A 126 35.39 12.18 37.40
C LYS A 126 36.57 13.16 37.32
N THR A 127 37.56 12.75 36.55
CA THR A 127 38.85 13.41 36.38
C THR A 127 39.30 13.12 34.95
N ASP A 128 39.77 14.14 34.25
CA ASP A 128 40.24 13.99 32.88
C ASP A 128 41.64 13.36 32.85
N VAL A 129 41.93 12.52 31.87
CA VAL A 129 43.24 11.85 31.75
C VAL A 129 43.85 12.15 30.38
N ILE A 130 44.92 12.95 30.36
CA ILE A 130 45.58 13.41 29.12
C ILE A 130 47.00 12.82 29.05
N LEU A 131 47.25 11.92 28.09
CA LEU A 131 48.48 11.15 27.97
C LEU A 131 49.20 11.44 26.64
N ASN A 132 50.06 12.46 26.65
CA ASN A 132 50.79 12.92 25.46
C ASN A 132 52.03 12.05 25.16
N GLY A 133 52.27 11.77 23.89
CA GLY A 133 53.29 10.83 23.40
C GLY A 133 52.88 9.35 23.48
N GLY A 134 51.64 9.04 23.88
CA GLY A 134 51.07 7.70 23.91
C GLY A 134 51.70 6.73 24.92
N ILE A 135 51.37 5.44 24.75
CA ILE A 135 51.80 4.32 25.58
C ILE A 135 52.61 3.33 24.74
N GLY A 136 53.87 3.11 25.13
CA GLY A 136 54.71 2.04 24.55
C GLY A 136 54.40 0.67 25.15
N ARG A 137 54.95 -0.40 24.56
CA ARG A 137 54.78 -1.82 24.97
C ARG A 137 54.69 -2.04 26.48
N GLY A 138 53.45 -2.14 26.96
CA GLY A 138 53.07 -2.25 28.37
C GLY A 138 51.63 -1.81 28.55
N ASP A 139 50.99 -2.25 29.63
CA ASP A 139 49.53 -2.15 29.72
C ASP A 139 49.08 -0.78 30.27
N LEU A 140 48.07 -0.19 29.64
CA LEU A 140 47.30 0.93 30.17
C LEU A 140 46.04 0.41 30.86
N THR A 141 45.77 0.92 32.06
CA THR A 141 44.47 0.74 32.72
C THR A 141 43.99 2.08 33.25
N ILE A 142 42.83 2.55 32.78
CA ILE A 142 42.11 3.70 33.30
C ILE A 142 40.77 3.19 33.87
N GLY A 143 40.54 3.39 35.16
CA GLY A 143 39.43 2.80 35.92
C GLY A 143 39.84 1.59 36.76
N GLN A 144 38.94 0.63 36.95
CA GLN A 144 39.26 -0.68 37.55
C GLN A 144 39.18 -1.81 36.52
N GLN A 145 40.26 -2.59 36.42
CA GLN A 145 40.43 -3.68 35.45
C GLN A 145 39.40 -4.82 35.63
N ASP A 146 38.96 -5.06 36.86
CA ASP A 146 38.09 -6.18 37.24
C ASP A 146 36.64 -5.77 37.57
N ASP A 147 36.31 -4.47 37.50
CA ASP A 147 34.96 -3.97 37.83
C ASP A 147 34.60 -2.72 36.98
N PRO A 148 33.86 -2.89 35.86
CA PRO A 148 33.43 -1.77 35.02
C PRO A 148 32.34 -0.90 35.68
N SER A 149 31.70 -1.34 36.78
CA SER A 149 30.69 -0.53 37.47
C SER A 149 31.29 0.59 38.34
N VAL A 150 32.62 0.60 38.52
CA VAL A 150 33.35 1.67 39.19
C VAL A 150 33.51 2.86 38.25
N VAL A 151 33.02 4.02 38.67
CA VAL A 151 33.11 5.30 37.93
C VAL A 151 34.51 5.53 37.36
N GLY A 152 34.59 5.58 36.04
CA GLY A 152 35.82 5.81 35.27
C GLY A 152 36.29 7.26 35.26
N ALA A 153 37.20 7.56 34.34
CA ALA A 153 37.58 8.94 34.00
C ALA A 153 36.36 9.74 33.47
N ASP A 154 36.44 11.07 33.52
CA ASP A 154 35.45 11.91 32.83
C ASP A 154 35.76 11.90 31.32
N ASP A 155 36.75 12.65 30.85
CA ASP A 155 37.33 12.47 29.50
C ASP A 155 38.69 11.75 29.54
N VAL A 156 39.03 11.05 28.44
CA VAL A 156 40.33 10.43 28.22
C VAL A 156 40.88 10.84 26.86
N THR A 157 42.06 11.45 26.85
CA THR A 157 42.79 11.82 25.62
C THR A 157 44.17 11.18 25.64
N VAL A 158 44.50 10.39 24.62
CA VAL A 158 45.83 9.82 24.40
C VAL A 158 46.29 10.24 23.01
N THR A 159 47.44 10.91 22.91
CA THR A 159 47.93 11.48 21.64
C THR A 159 49.40 11.11 21.45
N SER A 160 49.89 11.03 20.21
CA SER A 160 51.29 10.69 19.94
C SER A 160 51.77 11.28 18.61
N ASP A 161 52.92 11.94 18.65
CA ASP A 161 53.52 12.72 17.55
C ASP A 161 54.55 11.94 16.71
N GLN A 162 54.96 10.74 17.16
CA GLN A 162 56.14 10.01 16.62
C GLN A 162 56.02 8.48 16.65
N TYR A 163 54.96 7.93 17.26
CA TYR A 163 54.87 6.52 17.63
C TYR A 163 53.42 6.07 17.75
N ALA A 164 53.16 4.78 17.58
CA ALA A 164 51.83 4.22 17.77
C ALA A 164 51.26 4.58 19.16
N THR A 165 50.04 5.11 19.20
CA THR A 165 49.49 5.74 20.42
C THR A 165 49.18 4.70 21.49
N ILE A 166 48.67 3.53 21.08
CA ILE A 166 48.55 2.31 21.89
C ILE A 166 49.36 1.18 21.24
N ASP A 167 50.61 0.97 21.69
CA ASP A 167 51.51 -0.13 21.29
C ASP A 167 51.51 -1.30 22.31
N GLY A 168 50.48 -1.35 23.16
CA GLY A 168 50.31 -2.33 24.23
C GLY A 168 48.84 -2.71 24.44
N TRP A 169 48.49 -3.27 25.58
CA TRP A 169 47.09 -3.52 25.93
C TRP A 169 46.52 -2.30 26.64
N ALA A 170 45.31 -1.87 26.30
CA ALA A 170 44.63 -0.75 26.92
C ALA A 170 43.22 -1.15 27.37
N TYR A 171 42.92 -0.81 28.62
CA TYR A 171 41.59 -0.92 29.22
C TYR A 171 41.19 0.46 29.72
N ILE A 172 40.11 1.03 29.16
CA ILE A 172 39.66 2.39 29.42
C ILE A 172 38.19 2.36 29.83
N ASN A 173 37.92 2.57 31.12
CA ASN A 173 36.60 2.93 31.62
C ASN A 173 36.55 4.46 31.72
N CYS A 174 35.65 5.07 30.95
CA CYS A 174 35.52 6.50 30.73
C CYS A 174 34.03 6.79 30.53
N THR A 175 33.45 7.77 31.22
CA THR A 175 32.02 8.09 31.07
C THR A 175 31.74 9.18 30.04
N GLY A 176 32.74 10.02 29.75
CA GLY A 176 32.73 11.03 28.70
C GLY A 176 33.41 10.54 27.42
N LYS A 177 34.20 11.42 26.80
CA LYS A 177 34.87 11.21 25.52
C LYS A 177 36.15 10.38 25.67
N VAL A 178 36.39 9.46 24.74
CA VAL A 178 37.71 8.85 24.54
C VAL A 178 38.27 9.29 23.18
N ASN A 179 39.39 9.99 23.20
CA ASN A 179 40.13 10.40 21.99
C ASN A 179 41.50 9.73 21.98
N ILE A 180 41.81 8.98 20.91
CA ILE A 180 43.11 8.31 20.71
C ILE A 180 43.62 8.66 19.31
N SER A 181 44.57 9.60 19.21
CA SER A 181 45.10 10.08 17.92
C SER A 181 46.59 9.80 17.74
N SER A 182 47.06 9.66 16.49
CA SER A 182 48.48 9.59 16.13
C SER A 182 48.80 10.41 14.88
N ASP A 183 49.81 11.28 14.98
CA ASP A 183 50.13 12.27 13.94
C ASP A 183 51.20 11.77 12.94
N GLU A 184 51.85 10.63 13.21
CA GLU A 184 52.87 10.00 12.32
C GLU A 184 52.74 8.46 12.18
N ASP A 185 51.96 7.78 13.03
CA ASP A 185 51.94 6.31 13.17
C ASP A 185 50.49 5.81 13.42
N MET A 186 50.32 4.59 13.91
CA MET A 186 49.01 3.96 14.17
C MET A 186 48.37 4.43 15.49
N ALA A 187 47.06 4.69 15.54
CA ALA A 187 46.41 4.98 16.83
C ALA A 187 46.41 3.74 17.75
N VAL A 188 46.12 2.55 17.21
CA VAL A 188 46.07 1.27 17.94
C VAL A 188 46.81 0.17 17.18
N ASN A 189 48.05 -0.10 17.60
CA ASN A 189 48.86 -1.25 17.17
C ASN A 189 48.70 -2.47 18.12
N GLY A 190 48.22 -2.24 19.34
CA GLY A 190 47.95 -3.28 20.33
C GLY A 190 46.46 -3.62 20.49
N ASN A 191 46.04 -3.90 21.71
CA ASN A 191 44.66 -4.33 22.02
C ASN A 191 43.95 -3.27 22.85
N LEU A 192 42.95 -2.60 22.29
CA LEU A 192 42.16 -1.56 22.94
C LEU A 192 40.79 -2.09 23.40
N ASN A 193 40.40 -1.76 24.64
CA ASN A 193 39.08 -2.02 25.19
C ASN A 193 38.54 -0.75 25.85
N ILE A 194 37.39 -0.25 25.36
CA ILE A 194 36.70 0.94 25.89
C ILE A 194 35.34 0.53 26.46
N TYR A 195 35.01 1.04 27.65
CA TYR A 195 33.77 0.76 28.37
C TYR A 195 33.00 2.04 28.72
N ASP A 196 31.69 2.03 28.42
CA ASP A 196 30.64 2.96 28.82
C ASP A 196 30.81 4.46 28.46
N SER A 197 31.68 4.76 27.50
CA SER A 197 31.94 6.12 26.97
C SER A 197 30.73 6.76 26.29
N SER A 198 30.70 8.10 26.22
CA SER A 198 29.70 8.87 25.49
C SER A 198 30.09 9.17 24.04
N GLU A 199 31.38 9.13 23.69
CA GLU A 199 31.88 9.42 22.35
C GLU A 199 33.30 8.85 22.20
N VAL A 200 33.59 8.14 21.11
CA VAL A 200 34.94 7.61 20.85
C VAL A 200 35.47 8.13 19.51
N ILE A 201 36.67 8.70 19.52
CA ILE A 201 37.44 9.06 18.32
C ILE A 201 38.74 8.27 18.32
N LEU A 202 38.99 7.52 17.25
CA LEU A 202 40.29 6.95 16.91
C LEU A 202 40.76 7.58 15.60
N SER A 203 41.92 8.25 15.58
CA SER A 203 42.43 8.87 14.34
C SER A 203 43.92 8.67 14.13
N ALA A 204 44.33 8.47 12.88
CA ALA A 204 45.74 8.30 12.54
C ALA A 204 46.07 8.84 11.15
N ASP A 205 47.26 9.41 10.99
CA ASP A 205 47.81 9.67 9.66
C ASP A 205 48.25 8.37 8.96
N SER A 206 48.56 7.32 9.73
CA SER A 206 48.62 5.94 9.24
C SER A 206 47.33 5.18 9.58
N SER A 207 47.40 3.86 9.74
CA SER A 207 46.25 2.99 9.99
C SER A 207 45.75 3.13 11.43
N ALA A 208 44.46 3.42 11.62
CA ALA A 208 43.92 3.75 12.95
C ALA A 208 43.90 2.53 13.89
N VAL A 209 43.47 1.36 13.43
CA VAL A 209 43.52 0.10 14.20
C VAL A 209 44.12 -1.02 13.35
N THR A 210 45.35 -1.43 13.68
CA THR A 210 46.03 -2.60 13.08
C THR A 210 46.09 -3.80 14.03
N GLY A 211 45.95 -3.55 15.34
CA GLY A 211 45.62 -4.58 16.32
C GLY A 211 44.11 -4.80 16.44
N SER A 212 43.61 -4.85 17.68
CA SER A 212 42.19 -5.04 17.98
C SER A 212 41.58 -3.88 18.76
N ALA A 213 40.32 -3.54 18.45
CA ALA A 213 39.54 -2.55 19.20
C ALA A 213 38.15 -3.07 19.58
N ASN A 214 37.91 -3.26 20.88
CA ASN A 214 36.61 -3.56 21.47
C ASN A 214 36.03 -2.29 22.10
N ILE A 215 35.04 -1.69 21.45
CA ILE A 215 34.44 -0.42 21.86
C ILE A 215 33.04 -0.67 22.40
N THR A 216 32.75 -0.16 23.60
CA THR A 216 31.38 0.04 24.09
C THR A 216 31.18 1.53 24.31
N SER A 217 30.38 2.15 23.44
CA SER A 217 29.99 3.56 23.51
C SER A 217 28.47 3.64 23.56
N ASN A 218 27.93 4.57 24.34
CA ASN A 218 26.49 4.88 24.39
C ASN A 218 26.13 6.05 23.44
N GLY A 219 27.13 6.66 22.80
CA GLY A 219 26.97 7.69 21.76
C GLY A 219 27.82 7.34 20.54
N ASP A 220 28.41 8.35 19.90
CA ASP A 220 29.02 8.17 18.58
C ASP A 220 30.41 7.51 18.63
N VAL A 221 30.78 6.85 17.54
CA VAL A 221 32.12 6.27 17.33
C VAL A 221 32.65 6.68 15.96
N THR A 222 33.77 7.38 15.94
CA THR A 222 34.45 7.87 14.73
C THR A 222 35.82 7.24 14.61
N ILE A 223 36.13 6.66 13.46
CA ILE A 223 37.45 6.08 13.14
C ILE A 223 37.96 6.67 11.82
N GLU A 224 39.09 7.36 11.85
CA GLU A 224 39.64 8.08 10.69
C GLU A 224 41.09 7.67 10.43
N SER A 225 41.43 7.39 9.16
CA SER A 225 42.79 7.01 8.76
C SER A 225 43.17 7.65 7.42
N THR A 226 44.31 8.34 7.38
CA THR A 226 44.81 8.97 6.15
C THR A 226 45.46 7.93 5.23
N ASP A 227 46.34 7.07 5.76
CA ASP A 227 47.05 6.00 5.03
C ASP A 227 46.77 4.58 5.58
N GLY A 228 46.55 3.62 4.67
CA GLY A 228 46.17 2.24 4.97
C GLY A 228 44.71 2.06 5.41
N ARG A 229 44.48 1.44 6.59
CA ARG A 229 43.14 1.00 7.04
C ARG A 229 42.67 1.70 8.31
N ALA A 230 41.35 1.92 8.42
CA ALA A 230 40.76 2.34 9.68
C ALA A 230 40.70 1.18 10.67
N ALA A 231 40.41 -0.06 10.24
CA ALA A 231 40.43 -1.22 11.14
C ALA A 231 40.82 -2.58 10.52
N GLN A 232 41.54 -3.36 11.33
CA GLN A 232 41.81 -4.79 11.13
C GLN A 232 40.86 -5.68 11.96
N GLU A 233 40.93 -5.65 13.30
CA GLU A 233 39.94 -6.30 14.18
C GLU A 233 39.13 -5.25 14.95
N LEU A 234 37.81 -5.20 14.77
CA LEU A 234 36.94 -4.18 15.35
C LEU A 234 35.60 -4.75 15.83
N THR A 235 35.28 -4.53 17.10
CA THR A 235 33.93 -4.80 17.64
C THR A 235 33.36 -3.54 18.30
N ILE A 236 32.33 -2.94 17.70
CA ILE A 236 31.59 -1.81 18.26
C ILE A 236 30.26 -2.28 18.86
N ASN A 237 30.01 -1.89 20.10
CA ASN A 237 28.82 -2.25 20.88
C ASN A 237 28.05 -0.99 21.30
N LYS A 238 26.72 -1.03 21.18
CA LYS A 238 25.73 -0.03 21.65
C LYS A 238 25.81 1.38 21.05
N ALA A 239 26.71 1.66 20.10
CA ALA A 239 26.93 3.01 19.59
C ALA A 239 25.64 3.66 19.08
N GLN A 240 25.56 5.00 19.15
CA GLN A 240 24.50 5.74 18.50
C GLN A 240 24.74 5.73 16.99
N ASN A 241 25.61 6.60 16.48
CA ASN A 241 26.10 6.55 15.11
C ASN A 241 27.52 5.97 15.06
N VAL A 242 27.91 5.44 13.90
CA VAL A 242 29.30 5.01 13.64
C VAL A 242 29.78 5.60 12.32
N THR A 243 30.91 6.27 12.31
CA THR A 243 31.54 6.83 11.11
C THR A 243 32.95 6.26 10.96
N ILE A 244 33.25 5.65 9.83
CA ILE A 244 34.57 5.11 9.51
C ILE A 244 35.01 5.69 8.16
N THR A 245 36.09 6.47 8.15
CA THR A 245 36.57 7.18 6.95
C THR A 245 38.03 6.85 6.67
N ILE A 246 38.35 6.44 5.44
CA ILE A 246 39.75 6.32 4.98
C ILE A 246 40.03 7.06 3.67
N SER A 247 41.31 7.32 3.39
CA SER A 247 41.75 8.01 2.17
C SER A 247 42.80 7.24 1.33
N ASP A 248 43.11 5.98 1.68
CA ASP A 248 43.95 5.07 0.88
C ASP A 248 43.15 4.00 0.10
N ALA A 249 43.77 3.43 -0.94
CA ALA A 249 43.21 2.40 -1.81
C ALA A 249 42.99 1.02 -1.14
N GLU A 250 43.47 0.80 0.07
CA GLU A 250 43.13 -0.35 0.92
C GLU A 250 41.61 -0.43 1.29
N ARG A 251 41.23 -1.43 2.09
CA ARG A 251 39.84 -1.57 2.58
C ARG A 251 39.67 -0.81 3.91
N ALA A 252 38.60 -0.02 4.05
CA ALA A 252 38.36 0.77 5.26
C ALA A 252 38.33 -0.11 6.52
N VAL A 253 37.62 -1.23 6.46
CA VAL A 253 37.64 -2.29 7.46
C VAL A 253 38.02 -3.64 6.83
N SER A 254 38.51 -4.56 7.66
CA SER A 254 38.97 -5.88 7.21
C SER A 254 38.71 -6.96 8.27
N GLU A 255 39.25 -8.16 8.00
CA GLU A 255 39.29 -9.36 8.86
C GLU A 255 38.02 -9.65 9.66
N ASP A 256 37.95 -9.27 10.95
CA ASP A 256 36.73 -9.39 11.76
C ASP A 256 36.23 -8.00 12.20
N THR A 257 35.16 -7.52 11.56
CA THR A 257 34.51 -6.25 11.89
C THR A 257 33.04 -6.45 12.22
N LYS A 258 32.69 -6.29 13.50
CA LYS A 258 31.35 -6.41 14.06
C LYS A 258 30.86 -5.05 14.54
N ILE A 259 29.69 -4.60 14.09
CA ILE A 259 29.13 -3.29 14.45
C ILE A 259 27.69 -3.45 14.94
N THR A 260 27.45 -3.12 16.21
CA THR A 260 26.11 -2.94 16.79
C THR A 260 25.85 -1.47 17.08
N ALA A 261 24.95 -0.85 16.31
CA ALA A 261 24.59 0.56 16.45
C ALA A 261 23.06 0.76 16.46
N SER A 262 22.60 1.87 17.05
CA SER A 262 21.17 2.19 17.19
C SER A 262 20.65 3.19 16.15
N SER A 263 21.53 4.00 15.57
CA SER A 263 21.27 4.98 14.51
C SER A 263 22.06 4.59 13.24
N THR A 264 22.54 5.56 12.48
CA THR A 264 23.24 5.41 11.20
C THR A 264 24.67 4.85 11.36
N VAL A 265 25.06 3.95 10.46
CA VAL A 265 26.48 3.57 10.26
C VAL A 265 26.93 4.04 8.88
N ILE A 266 28.10 4.68 8.79
CA ILE A 266 28.72 5.12 7.55
C ILE A 266 30.15 4.59 7.49
N LEU A 267 30.46 3.80 6.45
CA LEU A 267 31.81 3.50 6.02
C LEU A 267 32.07 4.24 4.70
N LYS A 268 33.15 5.03 4.63
CA LYS A 268 33.55 5.73 3.41
C LYS A 268 35.04 5.56 3.14
N ASN A 269 35.37 5.16 1.92
CA ASN A 269 36.70 5.26 1.37
C ASN A 269 36.70 6.39 0.31
N ASN A 270 37.56 7.39 0.49
CA ASN A 270 37.73 8.53 -0.40
C ASN A 270 38.70 8.27 -1.57
N ALA A 271 39.48 7.19 -1.53
CA ALA A 271 40.44 6.83 -2.56
C ALA A 271 39.77 6.26 -3.82
N GLN A 272 40.34 6.55 -4.99
CA GLN A 272 39.81 6.08 -6.25
C GLN A 272 39.94 4.55 -6.38
N GLY A 273 38.80 3.85 -6.29
CA GLY A 273 38.74 2.39 -6.36
C GLY A 273 39.00 1.66 -5.03
N GLY A 274 39.23 2.42 -3.95
CA GLY A 274 39.24 1.91 -2.58
C GLY A 274 37.85 1.42 -2.15
N ARG A 275 37.79 0.59 -1.10
CA ARG A 275 36.58 -0.17 -0.73
C ARG A 275 36.26 -0.06 0.76
N VAL A 276 35.01 -0.29 1.14
CA VAL A 276 34.59 -0.28 2.55
C VAL A 276 35.04 -1.52 3.32
N GLY A 277 34.90 -2.72 2.76
CA GLY A 277 35.14 -3.97 3.49
C GLY A 277 33.88 -4.67 4.01
N THR A 278 34.05 -5.86 4.56
CA THR A 278 32.93 -6.68 5.06
C THR A 278 32.59 -6.27 6.49
N VAL A 279 31.31 -6.17 6.82
CA VAL A 279 30.82 -5.82 8.16
C VAL A 279 29.73 -6.80 8.60
N ASP A 280 29.92 -7.44 9.75
CA ASP A 280 28.86 -8.12 10.49
C ASP A 280 28.06 -7.05 11.28
N PHE A 281 27.03 -6.48 10.65
CA PHE A 281 26.19 -5.45 11.28
C PHE A 281 24.99 -6.03 12.04
N THR A 282 24.61 -5.38 13.15
CA THR A 282 23.38 -5.65 13.90
C THR A 282 22.74 -4.33 14.33
N GLN A 283 21.53 -4.05 13.85
CA GLN A 283 20.75 -2.91 14.34
C GLN A 283 20.33 -3.17 15.79
N ALA A 284 20.55 -2.18 16.67
CA ALA A 284 20.06 -2.25 18.05
C ALA A 284 18.53 -2.34 18.09
N ASP A 285 18.00 -2.84 19.21
CA ASP A 285 16.58 -3.15 19.44
C ASP A 285 15.95 -4.16 18.46
N GLY A 286 16.73 -4.74 17.53
CA GLY A 286 16.23 -5.71 16.54
C GLY A 286 15.35 -5.08 15.46
N LYS A 287 15.47 -3.77 15.24
CA LYS A 287 14.72 -3.04 14.20
C LYS A 287 15.15 -3.48 12.80
N ALA A 288 14.23 -3.34 11.84
CA ALA A 288 14.58 -3.44 10.43
C ALA A 288 15.47 -2.25 10.01
N TYR A 289 16.30 -2.46 8.99
CA TYR A 289 17.25 -1.48 8.47
C TYR A 289 17.45 -1.68 6.98
N VAL A 290 17.99 -0.68 6.30
CA VAL A 290 18.31 -0.69 4.86
C VAL A 290 19.71 -0.13 4.63
N TYR A 291 20.25 -0.26 3.42
CA TYR A 291 21.55 0.34 3.10
C TYR A 291 21.62 0.99 1.72
N TYR A 292 22.66 1.82 1.56
CA TYR A 292 23.02 2.57 0.37
C TYR A 292 24.52 2.39 0.09
N ILE A 293 24.90 2.28 -1.19
CA ILE A 293 26.30 2.09 -1.63
C ILE A 293 26.90 3.31 -2.35
N SER A 294 26.23 4.45 -2.22
CA SER A 294 26.64 5.75 -2.77
C SER A 294 26.16 6.86 -1.83
N ASP A 295 26.90 7.97 -1.78
CA ASP A 295 26.57 9.19 -1.04
C ASP A 295 25.87 10.26 -1.90
N GLU A 296 25.52 9.92 -3.14
CA GLU A 296 24.76 10.82 -4.04
C GLU A 296 23.31 11.05 -3.54
N PRO A 297 22.69 12.22 -3.80
CA PRO A 297 21.36 12.56 -3.26
C PRO A 297 20.21 11.67 -3.74
N ASP A 298 20.38 10.94 -4.84
CA ASP A 298 19.42 10.02 -5.45
C ASP A 298 19.82 8.53 -5.32
N ALA A 299 20.75 8.21 -4.42
CA ALA A 299 21.23 6.84 -4.20
C ALA A 299 20.07 5.85 -3.94
N LYS A 300 20.03 4.77 -4.75
CA LYS A 300 19.02 3.70 -4.63
C LYS A 300 19.11 3.03 -3.24
N LEU A 301 17.97 2.94 -2.56
CA LEU A 301 17.79 2.11 -1.37
C LEU A 301 17.95 0.62 -1.73
N ILE A 302 18.65 -0.13 -0.88
CA ILE A 302 18.85 -1.57 -1.04
C ILE A 302 18.28 -2.33 0.17
N ASP A 303 17.46 -3.35 -0.11
CA ASP A 303 16.82 -4.23 0.86
C ASP A 303 17.62 -5.53 1.07
N LEU A 304 17.94 -5.79 2.33
CA LEU A 304 18.74 -6.92 2.79
C LEU A 304 18.05 -8.27 2.66
N ARG A 305 16.72 -8.28 2.46
CA ARG A 305 15.94 -9.49 2.16
C ARG A 305 16.21 -10.00 0.73
N ILE A 306 16.75 -9.15 -0.13
CA ILE A 306 17.08 -9.42 -1.54
C ILE A 306 18.59 -9.46 -1.73
N HIS A 307 19.31 -8.45 -1.21
CA HIS A 307 20.75 -8.24 -1.37
C HIS A 307 21.46 -8.24 -0.02
N PRO A 308 22.15 -9.33 0.38
CA PRO A 308 22.86 -9.40 1.64
C PRO A 308 23.98 -8.34 1.76
N LEU A 309 24.19 -7.81 2.96
CA LEU A 309 25.15 -6.72 3.23
C LEU A 309 26.59 -7.00 2.73
N ALA A 310 26.98 -8.28 2.61
CA ALA A 310 28.26 -8.69 2.03
C ALA A 310 28.48 -8.20 0.58
N GLU A 311 27.41 -7.94 -0.19
CA GLU A 311 27.51 -7.36 -1.54
C GLU A 311 28.02 -5.91 -1.52
N ALA A 312 27.77 -5.15 -0.45
CA ALA A 312 28.27 -3.79 -0.28
C ALA A 312 29.79 -3.72 -0.04
N ALA A 313 30.43 -4.83 0.31
CA ALA A 313 31.84 -4.84 0.74
C ALA A 313 32.82 -4.35 -0.33
N GLU A 314 32.42 -4.41 -1.61
CA GLU A 314 33.21 -4.01 -2.78
C GLU A 314 32.97 -2.55 -3.22
N SER A 315 32.02 -1.85 -2.59
CA SER A 315 31.72 -0.43 -2.82
C SER A 315 32.71 0.48 -2.08
N SER A 316 32.88 1.73 -2.54
CA SER A 316 33.67 2.76 -1.84
C SER A 316 32.89 3.47 -0.73
N TYR A 317 31.56 3.34 -0.70
CA TYR A 317 30.68 3.87 0.33
C TYR A 317 29.68 2.81 0.78
N LEU A 318 29.34 2.85 2.07
CA LEU A 318 28.26 2.08 2.66
C LEU A 318 27.62 2.94 3.76
N ARG A 319 26.34 3.25 3.62
CA ARG A 319 25.50 3.81 4.68
C ARG A 319 24.41 2.81 5.05
N ILE A 320 24.29 2.48 6.33
CA ILE A 320 23.22 1.67 6.91
C ILE A 320 22.36 2.59 7.77
N GLU A 321 21.03 2.48 7.68
CA GLU A 321 20.11 3.24 8.52
C GLU A 321 18.92 2.39 9.03
N PRO A 322 18.44 2.61 10.27
CA PRO A 322 17.24 1.98 10.78
C PRO A 322 16.00 2.45 10.01
N ARG A 323 15.06 1.53 9.76
CA ARG A 323 13.80 1.80 9.07
C ARG A 323 12.66 1.15 9.85
N GLU A 324 12.09 1.94 10.76
CA GLU A 324 11.17 1.51 11.84
C GLU A 324 9.95 0.69 11.38
N THR A 325 9.49 0.89 10.14
CA THR A 325 8.23 0.31 9.65
C THR A 325 8.37 -0.24 8.23
N THR A 326 8.01 -1.51 8.05
CA THR A 326 7.56 -2.05 6.77
C THR A 326 6.02 -2.05 6.72
N TYR A 327 5.45 -1.84 5.54
CA TYR A 327 4.02 -1.86 5.30
C TYR A 327 3.64 -3.09 4.45
N SER A 328 2.46 -3.66 4.68
CA SER A 328 2.02 -4.86 3.95
C SER A 328 1.46 -4.53 2.57
N ILE A 329 1.80 -5.35 1.58
CA ILE A 329 1.24 -5.30 0.22
C ILE A 329 0.33 -6.51 0.04
N THR A 330 -0.94 -6.26 -0.30
CA THR A 330 -1.93 -7.31 -0.62
C THR A 330 -2.46 -7.09 -2.03
N VAL A 331 -2.29 -8.08 -2.91
CA VAL A 331 -2.80 -8.04 -4.29
C VAL A 331 -3.78 -9.19 -4.49
N ALA A 332 -5.05 -8.86 -4.77
CA ALA A 332 -6.06 -9.83 -5.17
C ALA A 332 -6.06 -9.98 -6.70
N ASN A 333 -6.11 -11.24 -7.16
CA ASN A 333 -6.02 -11.62 -8.58
C ASN A 333 -4.73 -11.13 -9.27
N GLY A 334 -3.62 -11.04 -8.55
CA GLY A 334 -2.32 -10.65 -9.09
C GLY A 334 -1.17 -10.98 -8.14
N THR A 335 0.03 -10.60 -8.52
CA THR A 335 1.27 -10.73 -7.72
C THR A 335 1.85 -9.36 -7.39
N ALA A 336 2.71 -9.33 -6.37
CA ALA A 336 3.58 -8.20 -6.07
C ALA A 336 5.05 -8.65 -6.13
N GLN A 337 5.90 -7.72 -6.56
CA GLN A 337 7.35 -7.79 -6.49
C GLN A 337 7.84 -6.51 -5.82
N VAL A 338 8.75 -6.65 -4.85
CA VAL A 338 9.40 -5.53 -4.16
C VAL A 338 10.84 -5.46 -4.64
N GLY A 339 11.26 -4.29 -5.15
CA GLY A 339 12.55 -4.11 -5.78
C GLY A 339 12.84 -5.19 -6.82
N ASP A 340 13.95 -5.90 -6.63
CA ASP A 340 14.45 -6.93 -7.54
C ASP A 340 14.04 -8.38 -7.13
N ASP A 341 13.08 -8.55 -6.20
CA ASP A 341 12.56 -9.88 -5.77
C ASP A 341 11.77 -10.59 -6.88
N THR A 342 12.47 -11.42 -7.64
CA THR A 342 11.86 -12.31 -8.64
C THR A 342 11.12 -13.53 -8.05
N THR A 343 11.14 -13.74 -6.73
CA THR A 343 10.46 -14.87 -6.08
C THR A 343 9.01 -14.59 -5.73
N GLY A 344 8.62 -13.31 -5.60
CA GLY A 344 7.27 -12.89 -5.17
C GLY A 344 6.94 -13.29 -3.72
N GLN A 345 7.95 -13.54 -2.89
CA GLN A 345 7.77 -13.90 -1.48
C GLN A 345 7.71 -12.68 -0.57
N ILE A 346 8.25 -11.54 -1.01
CA ILE A 346 8.25 -10.30 -0.22
C ILE A 346 6.87 -9.61 -0.30
N THR A 347 6.03 -9.86 0.70
CA THR A 347 4.69 -9.26 0.85
C THR A 347 4.67 -7.95 1.66
N THR A 348 5.84 -7.35 1.91
CA THR A 348 6.00 -6.11 2.70
C THR A 348 7.12 -5.25 2.13
N ALA A 349 6.92 -3.93 2.06
CA ALA A 349 7.93 -2.99 1.58
C ALA A 349 8.15 -1.83 2.57
N PHE A 350 9.34 -1.22 2.50
CA PHE A 350 9.66 0.00 3.23
C PHE A 350 9.09 1.24 2.52
N GLU A 351 8.88 2.34 3.24
CA GLU A 351 8.48 3.61 2.61
C GLU A 351 9.47 4.05 1.52
N GLY A 352 8.94 4.44 0.36
CA GLY A 352 9.71 4.88 -0.80
C GLY A 352 10.40 3.74 -1.58
N GLU A 353 10.23 2.49 -1.16
CA GLU A 353 10.71 1.33 -1.89
C GLU A 353 9.81 1.04 -3.09
N LYS A 354 10.40 0.74 -4.25
CA LYS A 354 9.64 0.51 -5.49
C LYS A 354 8.96 -0.86 -5.47
N VAL A 355 7.64 -0.85 -5.64
CA VAL A 355 6.79 -2.03 -5.76
C VAL A 355 6.25 -2.12 -7.18
N THR A 356 6.34 -3.30 -7.79
CA THR A 356 5.66 -3.62 -9.05
C THR A 356 4.56 -4.63 -8.75
N VAL A 357 3.36 -4.42 -9.28
CA VAL A 357 2.28 -5.42 -9.21
C VAL A 357 1.79 -5.80 -10.61
N LYS A 358 1.43 -7.07 -10.77
CA LYS A 358 1.04 -7.66 -12.05
C LYS A 358 -0.26 -8.43 -11.90
N ALA A 359 -1.20 -8.21 -12.81
CA ALA A 359 -2.46 -8.93 -12.84
C ALA A 359 -2.20 -10.39 -13.29
N ASN A 360 -2.96 -11.32 -12.72
CA ASN A 360 -2.97 -12.69 -13.24
C ASN A 360 -3.62 -12.70 -14.63
N ALA A 361 -3.25 -13.68 -15.47
CA ALA A 361 -4.06 -13.96 -16.65
C ALA A 361 -5.50 -14.36 -16.22
N PRO A 362 -6.54 -14.00 -17.00
CA PRO A 362 -7.87 -14.58 -16.83
C PRO A 362 -7.80 -16.12 -16.86
N THR A 363 -8.75 -16.80 -16.21
CA THR A 363 -8.84 -18.26 -16.35
C THR A 363 -9.19 -18.64 -17.79
N ASP A 364 -8.87 -19.86 -18.24
CA ASP A 364 -9.23 -20.33 -19.58
C ASP A 364 -10.76 -20.22 -19.85
N GLU A 365 -11.58 -20.43 -18.80
CA GLU A 365 -13.04 -20.31 -18.88
C GLU A 365 -13.48 -18.85 -19.07
N ASP A 366 -12.82 -17.90 -18.39
CA ASP A 366 -13.14 -16.48 -18.48
C ASP A 366 -12.59 -15.84 -19.77
N ALA A 367 -11.39 -16.25 -20.20
CA ALA A 367 -10.83 -15.89 -21.50
C ALA A 367 -11.74 -16.34 -22.65
N ALA A 368 -12.33 -17.55 -22.57
CA ALA A 368 -13.30 -18.05 -23.55
C ALA A 368 -14.62 -17.23 -23.57
N LYS A 369 -15.00 -16.62 -22.44
CA LYS A 369 -16.12 -15.65 -22.34
C LYS A 369 -15.75 -14.24 -22.85
N GLY A 370 -14.49 -14.01 -23.24
CA GLY A 370 -14.00 -12.70 -23.68
C GLY A 370 -13.63 -11.75 -22.52
N VAL A 371 -13.50 -12.26 -21.29
CA VAL A 371 -13.07 -11.48 -20.12
C VAL A 371 -11.59 -11.09 -20.28
N LYS A 372 -11.29 -9.82 -20.01
CA LYS A 372 -9.94 -9.23 -20.03
C LYS A 372 -9.70 -8.41 -18.77
N PHE A 373 -8.45 -8.15 -18.45
CA PHE A 373 -8.10 -7.14 -17.45
C PHE A 373 -8.64 -5.77 -17.88
N HIS A 374 -9.22 -5.02 -16.95
CA HIS A 374 -9.74 -3.68 -17.19
C HIS A 374 -8.96 -2.63 -16.39
N HIS A 375 -8.81 -2.81 -15.08
CA HIS A 375 -8.14 -1.84 -14.21
C HIS A 375 -7.69 -2.41 -12.87
N TRP A 376 -6.75 -1.72 -12.23
CA TRP A 376 -6.44 -1.89 -10.81
C TRP A 376 -7.40 -1.08 -9.95
N LYS A 377 -8.07 -1.74 -9.00
CA LYS A 377 -8.82 -1.08 -7.93
C LYS A 377 -7.94 -0.99 -6.69
N VAL A 378 -7.68 0.23 -6.22
CA VAL A 378 -7.12 0.47 -4.88
C VAL A 378 -8.25 0.30 -3.85
N GLU A 379 -8.01 -0.52 -2.83
CA GLU A 379 -8.91 -0.68 -1.68
C GLU A 379 -8.32 -0.10 -0.38
N GLU A 380 -6.99 -0.06 -0.27
CA GLU A 380 -6.25 0.53 0.85
C GLU A 380 -4.90 1.07 0.34
N GLY A 381 -4.40 2.14 0.95
CA GLY A 381 -3.18 2.84 0.53
C GLY A 381 -3.46 4.08 -0.33
N ASN A 382 -2.54 5.04 -0.30
CA ASN A 382 -2.64 6.30 -1.06
C ASN A 382 -1.63 6.32 -2.22
N ILE A 383 -1.96 5.61 -3.29
CA ILE A 383 -1.12 5.47 -4.49
C ILE A 383 -1.75 6.25 -5.65
N SER A 384 -0.97 7.13 -6.30
CA SER A 384 -1.33 7.62 -7.64
C SER A 384 -0.96 6.57 -8.67
N VAL A 385 -1.93 5.75 -9.06
CA VAL A 385 -1.80 4.90 -10.25
C VAL A 385 -2.06 5.76 -11.48
N ASP A 386 -1.04 6.52 -11.88
CA ASP A 386 -1.14 7.52 -12.95
C ASP A 386 -1.78 6.92 -14.22
N PRO A 387 -2.84 7.55 -14.76
CA PRO A 387 -3.61 6.99 -15.85
C PRO A 387 -2.87 7.10 -17.17
N THR A 388 -2.00 6.12 -17.44
CA THR A 388 -1.66 5.73 -18.81
C THR A 388 -2.97 5.52 -19.57
N ALA A 389 -3.06 6.03 -20.80
CA ALA A 389 -4.29 6.05 -21.60
C ALA A 389 -4.87 4.62 -21.72
N GLY A 390 -5.96 4.36 -20.99
CA GLY A 390 -6.30 3.00 -20.59
C GLY A 390 -6.97 2.90 -19.21
N SER A 391 -6.50 3.67 -18.24
CA SER A 391 -6.89 3.51 -16.82
C SER A 391 -8.23 4.19 -16.45
N LEU A 392 -8.70 3.92 -15.22
CA LEU A 392 -9.98 4.33 -14.64
C LEU A 392 -10.34 5.80 -14.94
N GLY A 393 -11.42 6.01 -15.69
CA GLY A 393 -11.94 7.33 -16.06
C GLY A 393 -11.40 7.92 -17.37
N SER A 394 -10.43 7.27 -18.04
CA SER A 394 -10.05 7.62 -19.41
C SER A 394 -11.01 7.00 -20.44
N ALA A 395 -11.17 7.63 -21.61
CA ALA A 395 -12.11 7.21 -22.65
C ALA A 395 -11.64 5.99 -23.49
N THR A 396 -10.72 5.20 -22.96
CA THR A 396 -10.08 4.04 -23.60
C THR A 396 -9.93 2.94 -22.56
N GLU A 397 -10.65 1.82 -22.70
CA GLU A 397 -10.69 0.72 -21.72
C GLU A 397 -9.48 -0.22 -21.86
N ALA A 398 -8.28 0.23 -21.47
CA ALA A 398 -7.02 -0.48 -21.71
C ALA A 398 -5.98 -0.27 -20.59
N GLY A 399 -6.38 -0.48 -19.33
CA GLY A 399 -5.45 -0.39 -18.19
C GLY A 399 -4.28 -1.37 -18.35
N THR A 400 -3.09 -1.00 -17.87
CA THR A 400 -1.93 -1.88 -17.94
C THR A 400 -2.03 -2.98 -16.89
N GLU A 401 -1.89 -4.24 -17.32
CA GLU A 401 -1.88 -5.42 -16.43
C GLU A 401 -0.73 -5.35 -15.40
N GLU A 402 0.34 -4.63 -15.72
CA GLU A 402 1.47 -4.35 -14.84
C GLU A 402 1.56 -2.85 -14.53
N ILE A 403 1.84 -2.51 -13.27
CA ILE A 403 2.08 -1.15 -12.79
C ILE A 403 3.21 -1.15 -11.75
N SER A 404 3.87 -0.01 -11.58
CA SER A 404 4.80 0.21 -10.47
C SER A 404 4.45 1.48 -9.70
N PHE A 405 4.74 1.49 -8.40
CA PHE A 405 4.61 2.65 -7.52
C PHE A 405 5.67 2.60 -6.42
N ASP A 406 6.00 3.74 -5.83
CA ASP A 406 6.83 3.80 -4.62
C ASP A 406 5.94 3.63 -3.38
N MET A 407 6.33 2.77 -2.45
CA MET A 407 5.47 2.34 -1.35
C MET A 407 5.11 3.53 -0.42
N PRO A 408 3.82 3.83 -0.20
CA PRO A 408 3.38 4.96 0.62
C PRO A 408 3.53 4.68 2.13
N LYS A 409 3.31 5.72 2.94
CA LYS A 409 3.10 5.59 4.39
C LYS A 409 1.76 4.90 4.69
N GLY A 410 1.75 3.58 4.66
CA GLY A 410 0.58 2.76 5.01
C GLY A 410 0.52 1.45 4.22
N ASN A 411 -0.32 0.53 4.69
CA ASN A 411 -0.57 -0.71 3.98
C ASN A 411 -1.23 -0.45 2.62
N VAL A 412 -0.97 -1.34 1.67
CA VAL A 412 -1.50 -1.27 0.31
C VAL A 412 -2.35 -2.51 0.04
N LYS A 413 -3.57 -2.28 -0.44
CA LYS A 413 -4.46 -3.33 -0.92
C LYS A 413 -4.97 -3.00 -2.30
N LEU A 414 -4.67 -3.88 -3.25
CA LEU A 414 -4.97 -3.75 -4.68
C LEU A 414 -5.78 -4.97 -5.13
N THR A 415 -6.68 -4.78 -6.10
CA THR A 415 -7.45 -5.85 -6.75
C THR A 415 -7.40 -5.66 -8.25
N ALA A 416 -6.97 -6.67 -9.00
CA ALA A 416 -7.13 -6.68 -10.45
C ALA A 416 -8.61 -6.91 -10.79
N VAL A 417 -9.22 -5.94 -11.48
CA VAL A 417 -10.60 -5.97 -11.93
C VAL A 417 -10.64 -6.30 -13.41
N TYR A 418 -11.46 -7.30 -13.73
CA TYR A 418 -11.64 -7.83 -15.08
C TYR A 418 -13.06 -7.58 -15.54
N SER A 419 -13.26 -7.37 -16.84
CA SER A 419 -14.57 -7.24 -17.47
C SER A 419 -14.57 -7.88 -18.85
N ILE A 420 -15.77 -8.08 -19.41
CA ILE A 420 -15.93 -8.29 -20.85
C ILE A 420 -15.92 -6.88 -21.48
N PRO A 421 -15.05 -6.57 -22.48
CA PRO A 421 -15.04 -5.27 -23.14
C PRO A 421 -16.39 -4.97 -23.80
N ALA A 422 -16.83 -3.72 -23.82
CA ALA A 422 -18.14 -3.34 -24.35
C ALA A 422 -18.38 -3.73 -25.83
N SER A 423 -17.29 -3.92 -26.59
CA SER A 423 -17.30 -4.39 -27.98
C SER A 423 -17.58 -5.89 -28.16
N VAL A 424 -17.61 -6.70 -27.09
CA VAL A 424 -17.87 -8.15 -27.13
C VAL A 424 -19.27 -8.50 -26.61
N LEU A 425 -20.24 -7.59 -26.79
CA LEU A 425 -21.65 -7.91 -26.64
C LEU A 425 -22.03 -8.97 -27.69
N ARG A 426 -22.37 -10.17 -27.21
CA ARG A 426 -22.85 -11.30 -28.02
C ARG A 426 -24.37 -11.42 -27.92
N ASN A 427 -25.03 -11.57 -29.07
CA ASN A 427 -26.46 -11.85 -29.16
C ASN A 427 -26.71 -13.26 -29.68
N THR A 428 -27.97 -13.64 -29.82
CA THR A 428 -28.41 -14.89 -30.45
C THR A 428 -29.35 -14.61 -31.62
N VAL A 429 -29.20 -15.38 -32.71
CA VAL A 429 -30.17 -15.43 -33.81
C VAL A 429 -30.61 -16.87 -33.99
N THR A 430 -31.92 -17.07 -34.08
CA THR A 430 -32.54 -18.36 -34.37
C THR A 430 -33.12 -18.36 -35.78
N VAL A 431 -33.02 -19.49 -36.48
CA VAL A 431 -33.49 -19.66 -37.86
C VAL A 431 -34.45 -20.84 -37.93
N GLU A 432 -35.59 -20.64 -38.58
CA GLU A 432 -36.62 -21.65 -38.82
C GLU A 432 -36.85 -21.83 -40.33
N GLY A 433 -36.89 -23.09 -40.79
CA GLY A 433 -36.89 -23.42 -42.22
C GLY A 433 -35.52 -23.20 -42.91
N GLY A 434 -34.43 -23.19 -42.14
CA GLY A 434 -33.07 -22.99 -42.64
C GLY A 434 -32.00 -23.01 -41.54
N LYS A 435 -30.76 -22.78 -41.96
CA LYS A 435 -29.54 -22.80 -41.13
C LYS A 435 -28.79 -21.47 -41.26
N ALA A 436 -28.24 -20.99 -40.15
CA ALA A 436 -27.24 -19.93 -40.11
C ALA A 436 -25.83 -20.51 -40.04
N LYS A 437 -24.87 -19.82 -40.65
CA LYS A 437 -23.44 -20.14 -40.68
C LYS A 437 -22.62 -18.91 -40.28
N SER A 438 -21.72 -19.11 -39.34
CA SER A 438 -20.82 -18.08 -38.79
C SER A 438 -19.38 -18.61 -38.72
N THR A 439 -18.45 -17.76 -38.31
CA THR A 439 -17.07 -18.16 -37.97
C THR A 439 -16.99 -19.13 -36.78
N LEU A 440 -18.05 -19.25 -35.97
CA LEU A 440 -18.09 -20.08 -34.75
C LEU A 440 -18.87 -21.41 -34.94
N GLY A 441 -19.58 -21.60 -36.06
CA GLY A 441 -20.35 -22.81 -36.31
C GLY A 441 -21.54 -22.61 -37.27
N GLU A 442 -22.28 -23.70 -37.49
CA GLU A 442 -23.44 -23.78 -38.40
C GLU A 442 -24.61 -24.51 -37.72
N GLY A 443 -25.84 -23.99 -37.84
CA GLY A 443 -27.03 -24.58 -37.23
C GLY A 443 -28.26 -23.66 -37.24
N SER A 444 -29.36 -24.10 -36.63
CA SER A 444 -30.63 -23.34 -36.51
C SER A 444 -30.63 -22.31 -35.38
N GLY A 445 -29.57 -22.24 -34.57
CA GLY A 445 -29.36 -21.18 -33.59
C GLY A 445 -27.88 -20.87 -33.46
N ILE A 446 -27.51 -19.61 -33.63
CA ILE A 446 -26.13 -19.14 -33.50
C ILE A 446 -26.02 -18.05 -32.44
N SER A 447 -24.83 -17.92 -31.85
CA SER A 447 -24.44 -16.75 -31.08
C SER A 447 -23.15 -16.19 -31.66
N ALA A 448 -23.08 -14.86 -31.79
CA ALA A 448 -21.97 -14.12 -32.37
C ALA A 448 -21.93 -12.70 -31.80
N GLU A 449 -20.81 -12.02 -31.99
CA GLU A 449 -20.58 -10.64 -31.56
C GLU A 449 -21.33 -9.67 -32.50
N ILE A 450 -21.91 -8.61 -31.96
CA ILE A 450 -22.65 -7.60 -32.75
C ILE A 450 -21.78 -7.08 -33.91
N GLY A 451 -22.35 -6.97 -35.11
CA GLY A 451 -21.61 -6.61 -36.33
C GLY A 451 -20.92 -7.79 -37.04
N THR A 452 -20.85 -8.98 -36.44
CA THR A 452 -20.28 -10.17 -37.13
C THR A 452 -21.13 -10.51 -38.36
N LYS A 453 -20.50 -10.64 -39.54
CA LYS A 453 -21.20 -11.04 -40.77
C LYS A 453 -21.54 -12.54 -40.75
N VAL A 454 -22.81 -12.86 -40.97
CA VAL A 454 -23.43 -14.20 -40.91
C VAL A 454 -24.06 -14.54 -42.26
N GLU A 455 -23.90 -15.78 -42.74
CA GLU A 455 -24.65 -16.32 -43.88
C GLU A 455 -25.87 -17.12 -43.38
N ILE A 456 -26.99 -17.02 -44.08
CA ILE A 456 -28.16 -17.91 -43.89
C ILE A 456 -28.49 -18.64 -45.18
N SER A 457 -28.92 -19.90 -45.03
CA SER A 457 -29.38 -20.78 -46.12
C SER A 457 -30.72 -21.41 -45.75
N ALA A 458 -31.71 -21.30 -46.62
CA ALA A 458 -33.01 -21.94 -46.45
C ALA A 458 -32.92 -23.44 -46.79
N ASP A 459 -33.65 -24.28 -46.06
CA ASP A 459 -33.56 -25.74 -46.19
C ASP A 459 -34.41 -26.29 -47.35
N THR A 460 -33.94 -26.00 -48.57
CA THR A 460 -34.59 -26.37 -49.84
C THR A 460 -34.77 -27.88 -50.02
N GLU A 461 -33.97 -28.70 -49.34
CA GLU A 461 -34.07 -30.17 -49.41
C GLU A 461 -35.31 -30.71 -48.65
N GLU A 462 -35.82 -30.00 -47.64
CA GLU A 462 -37.03 -30.38 -46.91
C GLU A 462 -38.32 -29.87 -47.59
N HIS A 463 -38.20 -29.00 -48.59
CA HIS A 463 -39.31 -28.37 -49.32
C HIS A 463 -39.15 -28.43 -50.86
N PRO A 464 -38.97 -29.63 -51.46
CA PRO A 464 -38.68 -29.79 -52.89
C PRO A 464 -39.86 -29.48 -53.82
N ASP A 465 -41.07 -29.33 -53.28
CA ASP A 465 -42.32 -29.00 -53.99
C ASP A 465 -42.60 -27.48 -54.02
N LYS A 466 -41.69 -26.66 -53.49
CA LYS A 466 -41.94 -25.23 -53.19
C LYS A 466 -40.77 -24.35 -53.61
N VAL A 467 -41.10 -23.10 -53.98
CA VAL A 467 -40.12 -22.03 -54.20
C VAL A 467 -39.95 -21.24 -52.90
N PHE A 468 -38.71 -20.95 -52.53
CA PHE A 468 -38.39 -20.00 -51.47
C PHE A 468 -38.85 -18.59 -51.87
N VAL A 469 -39.58 -17.90 -50.99
CA VAL A 469 -40.15 -16.57 -51.26
C VAL A 469 -39.32 -15.47 -50.61
N LYS A 470 -39.12 -15.56 -49.28
CA LYS A 470 -38.42 -14.54 -48.49
C LYS A 470 -38.03 -15.04 -47.10
N TRP A 471 -37.08 -14.34 -46.49
CA TRP A 471 -36.87 -14.33 -45.06
C TRP A 471 -37.79 -13.31 -44.38
N GLU A 472 -38.34 -13.67 -43.22
CA GLU A 472 -39.02 -12.77 -42.30
C GLU A 472 -38.19 -12.57 -41.04
N ILE A 473 -38.10 -11.31 -40.56
CA ILE A 473 -37.43 -10.95 -39.30
C ILE A 473 -38.51 -10.80 -38.23
N VAL A 474 -38.41 -11.60 -37.17
CA VAL A 474 -39.31 -11.59 -36.01
C VAL A 474 -38.54 -11.13 -34.78
N TYR A 475 -38.98 -10.01 -34.22
CA TYR A 475 -38.46 -9.45 -32.97
C TYR A 475 -39.19 -10.04 -31.75
N PRO A 476 -38.53 -10.17 -30.58
CA PRO A 476 -39.16 -10.70 -29.37
C PRO A 476 -40.22 -9.74 -28.81
N GLU A 477 -41.16 -10.27 -28.02
CA GLU A 477 -42.27 -9.51 -27.41
C GLU A 477 -41.82 -8.30 -26.56
N ASN A 478 -40.60 -8.34 -26.02
CA ASN A 478 -39.99 -7.30 -25.20
C ASN A 478 -38.97 -6.43 -25.97
N PHE A 479 -39.07 -6.36 -27.31
CA PHE A 479 -38.21 -5.48 -28.11
C PHE A 479 -38.50 -3.99 -27.83
N PRO A 480 -37.49 -3.11 -27.66
CA PRO A 480 -37.75 -1.73 -27.26
C PRO A 480 -38.48 -0.91 -28.33
N GLU A 481 -39.51 -0.14 -27.93
CA GLU A 481 -40.36 0.63 -28.85
C GLU A 481 -39.64 1.78 -29.61
N ASN A 482 -38.37 2.08 -29.26
CA ASN A 482 -37.59 3.19 -29.82
C ASN A 482 -36.17 2.78 -30.26
N VAL A 483 -35.98 1.58 -30.83
CA VAL A 483 -34.69 1.20 -31.44
C VAL A 483 -34.49 1.94 -32.79
N PRO A 484 -33.42 2.74 -32.96
CA PRO A 484 -33.12 3.44 -34.21
C PRO A 484 -33.01 2.49 -35.41
N GLU A 485 -33.40 2.97 -36.59
CA GLU A 485 -33.50 2.14 -37.80
C GLU A 485 -32.13 1.62 -38.29
N GLU A 486 -31.04 2.28 -37.92
CA GLU A 486 -29.66 1.85 -38.13
C GLU A 486 -29.18 0.74 -37.19
N LEU A 487 -29.91 0.45 -36.09
CA LEU A 487 -29.62 -0.64 -35.15
C LEU A 487 -30.57 -1.84 -35.29
N GLN A 488 -31.55 -1.76 -36.19
CA GLN A 488 -32.44 -2.86 -36.55
C GLN A 488 -31.78 -3.79 -37.57
N LEU A 489 -32.14 -5.08 -37.57
CA LEU A 489 -31.54 -6.05 -38.48
C LEU A 489 -31.92 -5.74 -39.94
N LYS A 490 -30.91 -5.64 -40.81
CA LYS A 490 -31.07 -5.48 -42.26
C LYS A 490 -30.43 -6.67 -42.96
N LEU A 491 -31.21 -7.33 -43.83
CA LEU A 491 -30.78 -8.42 -44.71
C LEU A 491 -30.39 -7.80 -46.06
N GLU A 492 -29.25 -8.21 -46.63
CA GLU A 492 -28.79 -7.67 -47.91
C GLU A 492 -29.73 -8.05 -49.08
N GLU A 493 -30.22 -9.29 -49.09
CA GLU A 493 -31.07 -9.82 -50.17
C GLU A 493 -32.15 -10.77 -49.59
N PRO A 494 -33.17 -10.25 -48.87
CA PRO A 494 -34.12 -11.07 -48.11
C PRO A 494 -34.95 -12.06 -48.96
N ASN A 495 -35.07 -11.84 -50.27
CA ASN A 495 -35.79 -12.72 -51.19
C ASN A 495 -34.93 -13.86 -51.76
N ARG A 496 -33.66 -14.01 -51.35
CA ARG A 496 -32.79 -15.11 -51.78
C ARG A 496 -32.69 -16.20 -50.72
N ALA A 497 -32.82 -17.45 -51.16
CA ALA A 497 -32.66 -18.65 -50.34
C ALA A 497 -31.28 -18.74 -49.66
N LYS A 498 -30.27 -18.02 -50.19
CA LYS A 498 -29.02 -17.71 -49.49
C LYS A 498 -28.80 -16.19 -49.47
N THR A 499 -28.56 -15.63 -48.30
CA THR A 499 -28.23 -14.21 -48.11
C THR A 499 -27.40 -14.02 -46.84
N THR A 500 -27.00 -12.78 -46.52
CA THR A 500 -26.17 -12.47 -45.36
C THR A 500 -26.66 -11.25 -44.58
N PHE A 501 -26.23 -11.13 -43.33
CA PHE A 501 -26.50 -9.99 -42.45
C PHE A 501 -25.35 -9.74 -41.45
N GLU A 502 -25.35 -8.58 -40.81
CA GLU A 502 -24.49 -8.28 -39.65
C GLU A 502 -25.24 -8.50 -38.33
N MET A 503 -24.62 -9.21 -37.39
CA MET A 503 -25.25 -9.68 -36.15
C MET A 503 -25.90 -8.53 -35.36
N PRO A 504 -27.22 -8.55 -35.10
CA PRO A 504 -27.95 -7.39 -34.60
C PRO A 504 -27.71 -7.10 -33.11
N ALA A 505 -28.00 -5.86 -32.70
CA ALA A 505 -27.87 -5.37 -31.32
C ALA A 505 -28.87 -5.99 -30.32
N TYR A 506 -29.88 -6.72 -30.81
CA TYR A 506 -30.87 -7.44 -30.01
C TYR A 506 -31.08 -8.85 -30.59
N PRO A 507 -31.47 -9.85 -29.79
CA PRO A 507 -31.76 -11.19 -30.28
C PRO A 507 -33.02 -11.18 -31.16
N VAL A 508 -32.99 -11.93 -32.27
CA VAL A 508 -34.10 -12.03 -33.23
C VAL A 508 -34.26 -13.46 -33.77
N LYS A 509 -35.42 -13.71 -34.39
CA LYS A 509 -35.73 -14.95 -35.09
C LYS A 509 -35.91 -14.67 -36.59
N LEU A 510 -35.38 -15.55 -37.43
CA LEU A 510 -35.51 -15.52 -38.89
C LEU A 510 -36.34 -16.72 -39.35
N ILE A 511 -37.31 -16.49 -40.24
CA ILE A 511 -38.22 -17.54 -40.73
C ILE A 511 -38.19 -17.56 -42.26
N ALA A 512 -37.95 -18.73 -42.85
CA ALA A 512 -38.03 -18.96 -44.28
C ALA A 512 -39.50 -19.16 -44.72
N HIS A 513 -39.96 -18.34 -45.67
CA HIS A 513 -41.30 -18.46 -46.27
C HIS A 513 -41.22 -19.12 -47.65
N TRP A 514 -42.24 -19.93 -47.99
CA TRP A 514 -42.26 -20.82 -49.15
C TRP A 514 -43.61 -20.77 -49.85
N SER A 515 -43.61 -20.80 -51.19
CA SER A 515 -44.83 -20.91 -52.03
C SER A 515 -44.85 -22.26 -52.73
N ALA A 516 -46.03 -22.85 -52.89
CA ALA A 516 -46.21 -23.98 -53.79
C ALA A 516 -45.87 -23.59 -55.23
N ILE A 517 -45.35 -24.54 -56.00
CA ILE A 517 -45.21 -24.43 -57.46
C ILE A 517 -46.58 -24.74 -58.08
N ASP A 518 -47.15 -23.80 -58.84
CA ASP A 518 -48.33 -24.07 -59.69
C ASP A 518 -47.85 -24.60 -61.05
N PRO A 519 -48.15 -25.87 -61.43
CA PRO A 519 -47.42 -26.57 -62.50
C PRO A 519 -47.71 -26.11 -63.94
N ASP A 520 -48.49 -25.05 -64.16
CA ASP A 520 -48.82 -24.49 -65.49
C ASP A 520 -48.03 -23.19 -65.83
N GLU A 521 -47.24 -22.64 -64.90
CA GLU A 521 -46.39 -21.46 -65.16
C GLU A 521 -44.94 -21.87 -65.49
N SER A 522 -44.54 -21.69 -66.76
CA SER A 522 -43.23 -22.14 -67.24
C SER A 522 -42.10 -21.19 -66.82
N LEU A 523 -41.19 -21.68 -65.97
CA LEU A 523 -39.96 -20.97 -65.57
C LEU A 523 -39.01 -20.77 -66.77
N ASP A 524 -38.94 -19.56 -67.31
CA ASP A 524 -37.81 -19.09 -68.15
C ASP A 524 -36.65 -18.66 -67.23
N PRO A 525 -35.50 -19.37 -67.24
CA PRO A 525 -34.37 -19.08 -66.36
C PRO A 525 -33.58 -17.81 -66.75
N GLY A 526 -34.00 -17.04 -67.76
CA GLY A 526 -33.31 -15.84 -68.25
C GLY A 526 -33.83 -14.49 -67.71
N ALA A 527 -35.02 -14.43 -67.10
CA ALA A 527 -35.70 -13.17 -66.79
C ALA A 527 -35.41 -12.65 -65.38
N GLY A 528 -34.66 -11.55 -65.27
CA GLY A 528 -34.58 -10.77 -64.04
C GLY A 528 -35.89 -10.01 -63.79
N TYR A 529 -36.59 -10.33 -62.69
CA TYR A 529 -37.86 -9.72 -62.34
C TYR A 529 -37.67 -8.34 -61.67
N ASP A 530 -37.91 -7.28 -62.44
CA ASP A 530 -37.94 -5.90 -61.94
C ASP A 530 -39.29 -5.58 -61.27
N ALA A 531 -39.27 -4.75 -60.22
CA ALA A 531 -40.31 -4.74 -59.19
C ALA A 531 -41.55 -3.87 -59.50
N SER A 532 -42.19 -4.06 -60.67
CA SER A 532 -43.51 -3.45 -60.93
C SER A 532 -44.32 -4.08 -62.08
N SER A 533 -45.28 -4.97 -61.79
CA SER A 533 -46.55 -5.21 -62.52
C SER A 533 -47.34 -6.40 -61.90
N ALA A 534 -48.50 -6.77 -62.48
CA ALA A 534 -49.48 -7.76 -61.99
C ALA A 534 -50.10 -7.40 -60.61
N ALA A 535 -51.38 -7.04 -60.43
CA ALA A 535 -52.60 -7.21 -61.22
C ALA A 535 -53.08 -8.66 -61.40
N GLY A 536 -54.03 -9.08 -60.54
CA GLY A 536 -55.00 -10.14 -60.82
C GLY A 536 -54.58 -11.58 -60.49
N GLY A 537 -54.64 -11.97 -59.22
CA GLY A 537 -54.52 -13.38 -58.80
C GLY A 537 -55.06 -13.60 -57.39
N ALA A 538 -55.93 -14.60 -57.20
CA ALA A 538 -56.48 -14.95 -55.90
C ALA A 538 -55.87 -16.26 -55.40
N ILE A 539 -55.04 -16.19 -54.35
CA ILE A 539 -54.39 -17.36 -53.75
C ILE A 539 -55.05 -17.68 -52.41
N ALA A 540 -55.66 -18.86 -52.30
CA ALA A 540 -56.33 -19.32 -51.09
C ALA A 540 -55.39 -20.16 -50.22
N ALA A 541 -55.00 -19.63 -49.06
CA ALA A 541 -54.24 -20.37 -48.06
C ALA A 541 -55.17 -21.06 -47.05
N VAL A 542 -55.23 -22.40 -47.10
CA VAL A 542 -56.03 -23.21 -46.15
C VAL A 542 -55.25 -23.37 -44.84
N ALA A 543 -55.88 -23.04 -43.70
CA ALA A 543 -55.26 -23.08 -42.39
C ALA A 543 -55.60 -24.35 -41.58
N VAL A 544 -54.56 -25.13 -41.26
CA VAL A 544 -54.47 -26.10 -40.16
C VAL A 544 -53.00 -26.05 -39.72
N GLY A 545 -52.56 -25.42 -38.62
CA GLY A 545 -53.12 -25.32 -37.27
C GLY A 545 -52.42 -26.36 -36.39
N GLY A 546 -51.64 -26.04 -35.34
CA GLY A 546 -51.20 -24.76 -34.74
C GLY A 546 -50.02 -25.05 -33.78
N ALA A 547 -49.47 -24.11 -33.00
CA ALA A 547 -49.87 -22.72 -32.75
C ALA A 547 -48.66 -21.84 -32.35
N ALA A 548 -48.72 -20.55 -32.73
CA ALA A 548 -48.44 -19.34 -31.92
C ALA A 548 -47.03 -19.15 -31.27
N ILE A 549 -46.55 -17.93 -30.97
CA ILE A 549 -47.19 -16.61 -30.76
C ILE A 549 -46.45 -15.48 -31.55
N TRP A 550 -47.21 -14.39 -31.79
CA TRP A 550 -46.86 -13.04 -32.32
C TRP A 550 -46.05 -12.84 -33.62
N GLY A 551 -46.63 -11.99 -34.48
CA GLY A 551 -46.04 -11.43 -35.71
C GLY A 551 -47.11 -10.74 -36.59
N GLY A 552 -48.27 -11.39 -36.77
CA GLY A 552 -49.29 -10.99 -37.75
C GLY A 552 -50.29 -9.88 -37.36
N TYR A 553 -49.93 -8.86 -36.57
CA TYR A 553 -50.93 -7.91 -36.03
C TYR A 553 -51.38 -6.80 -37.00
N GLU A 554 -50.51 -6.38 -37.92
CA GLU A 554 -50.72 -5.22 -38.82
C GLU A 554 -51.72 -5.46 -39.96
N ILE A 555 -51.73 -6.70 -40.50
CA ILE A 555 -52.45 -7.07 -41.73
C ILE A 555 -53.90 -7.50 -41.42
N THR A 556 -54.09 -8.48 -40.54
CA THR A 556 -55.39 -9.09 -40.26
C THR A 556 -56.41 -8.09 -39.70
N THR A 557 -55.96 -7.17 -38.84
CA THR A 557 -56.83 -6.10 -38.29
C THR A 557 -57.32 -5.13 -39.37
N ARG A 558 -56.50 -4.86 -40.40
CA ARG A 558 -56.84 -3.97 -41.53
C ARG A 558 -57.88 -4.62 -42.45
N VAL A 559 -57.77 -5.93 -42.71
CA VAL A 559 -58.76 -6.71 -43.48
C VAL A 559 -60.09 -6.83 -42.73
N ILE A 560 -60.05 -7.13 -41.41
CA ILE A 560 -61.26 -7.19 -40.57
C ILE A 560 -62.00 -5.85 -40.57
N LEU A 561 -61.29 -4.72 -40.51
CA LEU A 561 -61.90 -3.39 -40.55
C LEU A 561 -62.53 -3.06 -41.90
N HIS A 562 -61.88 -3.39 -43.03
CA HIS A 562 -62.49 -3.22 -44.36
C HIS A 562 -63.77 -4.06 -44.56
N ASN A 563 -63.93 -5.17 -43.83
CA ASN A 563 -65.13 -6.02 -43.85
C ASN A 563 -66.15 -5.69 -42.75
N LEU A 564 -65.89 -4.70 -41.89
CA LEU A 564 -66.80 -4.27 -40.81
C LEU A 564 -67.35 -2.86 -41.03
N LEU A 565 -66.50 -1.93 -41.46
CA LEU A 565 -66.86 -0.54 -41.73
C LEU A 565 -67.64 -0.42 -43.06
N PRO A 566 -68.37 0.68 -43.30
CA PRO A 566 -69.09 0.88 -44.56
C PRO A 566 -68.12 0.92 -45.75
N GLU A 567 -68.56 0.43 -46.91
CA GLU A 567 -67.71 0.36 -48.10
C GLU A 567 -67.22 1.76 -48.52
N GLY A 568 -65.89 1.90 -48.65
CA GLY A 568 -65.24 3.20 -48.92
C GLY A 568 -64.96 4.07 -47.68
N ALA A 569 -65.35 3.67 -46.47
CA ALA A 569 -65.03 4.43 -45.26
C ALA A 569 -63.53 4.32 -44.90
N ALA A 570 -62.92 5.46 -44.55
CA ALA A 570 -61.57 5.50 -43.98
C ALA A 570 -61.57 4.92 -42.56
N ILE A 571 -60.54 4.12 -42.23
CA ILE A 571 -60.34 3.62 -40.86
C ILE A 571 -59.99 4.82 -39.94
N PRO A 572 -60.76 5.09 -38.87
CA PRO A 572 -60.46 6.18 -37.94
C PRO A 572 -59.09 6.05 -37.28
N ALA A 573 -58.31 7.13 -37.29
CA ALA A 573 -57.04 7.24 -36.58
C ALA A 573 -57.19 7.85 -35.18
N ASN A 574 -58.23 8.68 -34.97
CA ASN A 574 -58.52 9.37 -33.71
C ASN A 574 -59.98 9.14 -33.24
N ARG A 575 -60.26 9.52 -31.99
CA ARG A 575 -61.57 9.34 -31.33
C ARG A 575 -62.69 10.14 -32.01
N GLY A 576 -62.40 11.33 -32.52
CA GLY A 576 -63.36 12.20 -33.20
C GLY A 576 -63.86 11.59 -34.52
N GLN A 577 -62.94 11.08 -35.34
CA GLN A 577 -63.24 10.35 -36.58
C GLN A 577 -64.08 9.09 -36.29
N LEU A 578 -63.80 8.38 -35.19
CA LEU A 578 -64.57 7.19 -34.80
C LEU A 578 -65.99 7.55 -34.39
N ALA A 579 -66.16 8.58 -33.55
CA ALA A 579 -67.47 9.07 -33.15
C ALA A 579 -68.30 9.53 -34.36
N LEU A 580 -67.69 10.32 -35.25
CA LEU A 580 -68.31 10.73 -36.52
C LEU A 580 -68.71 9.53 -37.37
N LEU A 581 -67.84 8.54 -37.57
CA LEU A 581 -68.14 7.38 -38.42
C LEU A 581 -69.32 6.56 -37.88
N VAL A 582 -69.36 6.34 -36.55
CA VAL A 582 -70.48 5.65 -35.89
C VAL A 582 -71.77 6.47 -35.99
N TRP A 583 -71.74 7.78 -35.67
CA TRP A 583 -72.91 8.65 -35.71
C TRP A 583 -73.48 8.85 -37.12
N ASN A 584 -72.61 8.99 -38.13
CA ASN A 584 -73.01 9.02 -39.54
C ASN A 584 -73.71 7.71 -39.94
N THR A 585 -73.16 6.56 -39.53
CA THR A 585 -73.72 5.23 -39.87
C THR A 585 -75.04 4.96 -39.13
N ALA A 586 -75.22 5.51 -37.93
CA ALA A 586 -76.48 5.50 -37.19
C ALA A 586 -77.56 6.43 -37.78
N GLY A 587 -77.26 7.15 -38.87
CA GLY A 587 -78.20 8.05 -39.54
C GLY A 587 -78.27 9.46 -38.96
N ARG A 588 -77.23 9.91 -38.24
CA ARG A 588 -77.13 11.24 -37.58
C ARG A 588 -78.30 11.58 -36.64
N PRO A 589 -78.65 10.71 -35.66
CA PRO A 589 -79.65 11.03 -34.65
C PRO A 589 -79.22 12.24 -33.80
N GLU A 590 -80.14 13.15 -33.52
CA GLU A 590 -79.85 14.30 -32.64
C GLU A 590 -79.66 13.81 -31.19
N PRO A 591 -78.62 14.26 -30.46
CA PRO A 591 -78.42 13.90 -29.06
C PRO A 591 -79.53 14.46 -28.15
N ALA A 592 -79.73 13.82 -26.99
CA ALA A 592 -80.73 14.21 -26.01
C ALA A 592 -80.27 15.44 -25.18
N GLY A 593 -78.97 15.58 -24.96
CA GLY A 593 -78.33 16.78 -24.41
C GLY A 593 -77.70 17.65 -25.50
N ALA A 594 -77.55 18.95 -25.20
CA ALA A 594 -76.64 19.80 -25.98
C ALA A 594 -75.19 19.32 -25.78
N PRO A 595 -74.31 19.36 -26.80
CA PRO A 595 -72.94 18.88 -26.68
C PRO A 595 -72.17 19.53 -25.52
N ALA A 596 -71.67 18.70 -24.60
CA ALA A 596 -71.09 19.14 -23.33
C ALA A 596 -69.56 19.23 -23.30
N PHE A 597 -68.88 18.96 -24.43
CA PHE A 597 -67.43 18.80 -24.46
C PHE A 597 -66.69 20.08 -24.87
N VAL A 598 -65.84 20.61 -23.97
CA VAL A 598 -65.11 21.87 -24.17
C VAL A 598 -63.93 21.75 -25.14
N ASP A 599 -63.50 20.52 -25.47
CA ASP A 599 -62.39 20.24 -26.38
C ASP A 599 -62.80 19.73 -27.77
N VAL A 600 -64.09 19.82 -28.11
CA VAL A 600 -64.62 19.52 -29.46
C VAL A 600 -65.23 20.77 -30.07
N THR A 601 -64.50 21.40 -31.01
CA THR A 601 -64.90 22.68 -31.63
C THR A 601 -65.75 22.53 -32.91
N ASP A 602 -65.70 21.38 -33.57
CA ASP A 602 -66.53 21.08 -34.74
C ASP A 602 -67.96 20.66 -34.31
N PRO A 603 -69.04 21.32 -34.80
CA PRO A 603 -70.40 21.04 -34.35
C PRO A 603 -70.91 19.62 -34.63
N ASP A 604 -70.54 19.02 -35.78
CA ASP A 604 -70.94 17.66 -36.13
C ASP A 604 -70.21 16.63 -35.25
N THR A 605 -68.91 16.83 -35.03
CA THR A 605 -68.10 16.00 -34.12
C THR A 605 -68.58 16.14 -32.68
N ALA A 606 -68.98 17.33 -32.25
CA ALA A 606 -69.50 17.57 -30.91
C ALA A 606 -70.84 16.84 -30.70
N LYS A 607 -71.75 16.87 -31.68
CA LYS A 607 -73.00 16.06 -31.67
C LYS A 607 -72.71 14.56 -31.69
N ALA A 608 -71.80 14.11 -32.54
CA ALA A 608 -71.42 12.70 -32.65
C ALA A 608 -70.82 12.16 -31.35
N ALA A 609 -69.90 12.92 -30.73
CA ALA A 609 -69.32 12.61 -29.43
C ALA A 609 -70.37 12.57 -28.32
N GLN A 610 -71.25 13.58 -28.27
CA GLN A 610 -72.35 13.65 -27.29
C GLN A 610 -73.26 12.42 -27.40
N TRP A 611 -73.75 12.12 -28.61
CA TRP A 611 -74.63 10.98 -28.85
C TRP A 611 -73.93 9.64 -28.55
N CYS A 612 -72.68 9.43 -29.00
CA CYS A 612 -71.92 8.21 -28.71
C CYS A 612 -71.68 8.02 -27.20
N THR A 613 -71.60 9.10 -26.42
CA THR A 613 -71.47 9.05 -24.96
C THR A 613 -72.81 8.76 -24.29
N GLU A 614 -73.90 9.37 -24.76
CA GLU A 614 -75.27 9.12 -24.26
C GLU A 614 -75.75 7.68 -24.50
N GLN A 615 -75.38 7.07 -25.63
CA GLN A 615 -75.63 5.65 -25.89
C GLN A 615 -74.67 4.72 -25.13
N GLY A 616 -73.71 5.26 -24.37
CA GLY A 616 -72.66 4.50 -23.70
C GLY A 616 -71.72 3.75 -24.65
N ILE A 617 -71.68 4.12 -25.93
CA ILE A 617 -70.84 3.48 -26.97
C ILE A 617 -69.38 3.87 -26.76
N MET A 618 -69.09 5.15 -26.54
CA MET A 618 -67.76 5.70 -26.26
C MET A 618 -67.75 6.46 -24.92
N ASP A 619 -66.73 6.23 -24.10
CA ASP A 619 -66.59 6.92 -22.81
C ASP A 619 -65.91 8.29 -22.95
N ALA A 620 -66.33 9.26 -22.13
CA ALA A 620 -65.76 10.61 -22.05
C ALA A 620 -65.23 10.89 -20.62
N LYS A 621 -64.31 11.87 -20.49
CA LYS A 621 -63.64 12.22 -19.23
C LYS A 621 -64.15 13.58 -18.73
N GLY A 622 -65.28 13.57 -18.03
CA GLY A 622 -65.91 14.80 -17.55
C GLY A 622 -66.41 15.67 -18.71
N ASP A 623 -65.95 16.91 -18.78
CA ASP A 623 -66.25 17.88 -19.84
C ASP A 623 -65.35 17.73 -21.09
N ARG A 624 -64.60 16.63 -21.22
CA ARG A 624 -63.65 16.40 -22.33
C ARG A 624 -63.83 15.06 -23.03
N PHE A 625 -63.77 15.09 -24.35
CA PHE A 625 -63.90 13.92 -25.21
C PHE A 625 -62.56 13.44 -25.80
N GLU A 626 -61.52 14.28 -25.81
CA GLU A 626 -60.21 13.97 -26.43
C GLU A 626 -60.35 13.55 -27.91
N PRO A 627 -60.92 14.38 -28.81
CA PRO A 627 -61.20 13.99 -30.20
C PRO A 627 -59.94 13.58 -30.98
N GLU A 628 -58.82 14.27 -30.77
CA GLU A 628 -57.53 13.94 -31.39
C GLU A 628 -56.78 12.80 -30.69
N GLY A 629 -57.37 12.17 -29.67
CA GLY A 629 -56.78 11.01 -29.01
C GLY A 629 -56.66 9.82 -29.97
N TRP A 630 -55.44 9.30 -30.12
CA TRP A 630 -55.16 8.15 -30.99
C TRP A 630 -56.02 6.94 -30.61
N THR A 631 -56.57 6.26 -31.63
CA THR A 631 -57.42 5.09 -31.44
C THR A 631 -56.84 3.87 -32.16
N PRO A 632 -56.38 2.83 -31.44
CA PRO A 632 -55.85 1.63 -32.08
C PRO A 632 -56.94 0.81 -32.79
N LYS A 633 -56.56 0.10 -33.86
CA LYS A 633 -57.47 -0.66 -34.73
C LYS A 633 -58.44 -1.61 -33.99
N PHE A 634 -57.98 -2.28 -32.93
CA PHE A 634 -58.84 -3.16 -32.14
C PHE A 634 -59.96 -2.40 -31.40
N LYS A 635 -59.71 -1.16 -30.98
CA LYS A 635 -60.70 -0.31 -30.28
C LYS A 635 -61.74 0.24 -31.25
N VAL A 636 -61.36 0.48 -32.51
CA VAL A 636 -62.32 0.72 -33.61
C VAL A 636 -63.25 -0.48 -33.76
N ILE A 637 -62.72 -1.71 -33.82
CA ILE A 637 -63.52 -2.95 -33.92
C ILE A 637 -64.45 -3.12 -32.70
N GLU A 638 -63.94 -2.88 -31.48
CA GLU A 638 -64.70 -2.99 -30.24
C GLU A 638 -65.87 -2.01 -30.19
N VAL A 639 -65.61 -0.72 -30.44
CA VAL A 639 -66.63 0.34 -30.48
C VAL A 639 -67.65 0.10 -31.60
N TRP A 640 -67.19 -0.37 -32.76
CA TRP A 640 -68.07 -0.69 -33.88
C TRP A 640 -69.04 -1.83 -33.56
N ASN A 641 -68.56 -2.94 -33.01
CA ASN A 641 -69.42 -4.06 -32.58
C ASN A 641 -70.32 -3.69 -31.39
N LYS A 642 -69.96 -2.67 -30.59
CA LYS A 642 -70.78 -2.15 -29.49
C LYS A 642 -71.91 -1.23 -30.00
N ALA A 643 -71.67 -0.47 -31.06
CA ALA A 643 -72.67 0.36 -31.73
C ALA A 643 -73.61 -0.46 -32.65
N PHE A 644 -73.03 -1.41 -33.40
CA PHE A 644 -73.71 -2.22 -34.39
C PHE A 644 -73.41 -3.72 -34.14
N PRO A 645 -73.94 -4.30 -33.04
CA PRO A 645 -73.79 -5.72 -32.78
C PRO A 645 -74.44 -6.54 -33.90
N LYS A 646 -73.73 -7.58 -34.36
CA LYS A 646 -74.23 -8.51 -35.37
C LYS A 646 -75.41 -9.32 -34.82
N GLN A 647 -76.46 -9.47 -35.62
CA GLN A 647 -77.59 -10.36 -35.36
C GLN A 647 -77.24 -11.82 -35.67
#